data_AF-A0A261GUY3-F1
#
_entry.id   AF-A0A261GUY3-F1
#
_cell.length_a   1.000
_cell.length_b   1.000
_cell.length_c   1.000
_cell.angle_alpha   90.00
_cell.angle_beta   90.00
_cell.angle_gamma   90.00
#
_symmetry.space_group_name_H-M   'P 1'
#
loop_
_entity.id
_entity.type
_entity.pdbx_description
1 polymer ?
#
loop_
_entity_poly.entity_id
_entity_poly.type
_entity_poly.pdbx_seq_one_letter_code
_entity_poly.pdbx_strand_id
1 'polypeptide(L)'
;MRYRMLVLQILVMVTCFLVAGAGRADCKDANLQLQSLKAEQQQLITAQQSFVAIRQGKIPLTFQRAHLFPFALDDMTSRRAYMAALSAQGVNVPFEAVECEKLADDITEVQGQLVPLRRDVVSIREHWLRLPSSQLAALESLFHHWSGSSGWVMQLQSSDAAVPDITSLRHLTQQWQQLSGQLAQRLSSGPVTVAAADSLWREIMTLPDSVAPVPIDADAQLKNMADDIESAVQVLKTIAVYYHNLALNNDGLDTMLEQPDLALEDISRELHWLMPVLLMRFFENMQFEHETASTQGHLVALYSAWSMQLIMLIVAIVFMLRLATLSTKGVAHLQRRMLSRLGHGPSMRILNSLVWVIKPNAAWLVIWGLAVYVSMLAPSHWHIFRLLAPLGVVYALFRAVRVLSEWLLARMHSRVDQFVSQSGASRMHDRAGRFSVAAVVGWALLQLTAVAGGGMLHSLLQVTLSVLMWGLLIVTLRQYSPITEKFIAHQLAPAKAAVAEAGLRKPWLLLFWPALFVLAQLRDLVLSLHGKLSQFENYRTLSLRLLRLRLETAIGSDEEEKDAELNPFLEKSYRYWLLERDEQEQPLITLEQTLTLITEPVSRWFEGHQQDNVLLLHGEHGAGKTHLIRQLVRHHSQWLVQWMDVRAKTCTSEDVRLMLEEHEKGLPDESNGQQEKRLVVIDQTENLLLAQTGYFDGVRELFKTLHRRNPHVFYLVIMHGPSWHYLCRVFRHEHPFTHAVSMPRWTASEMRKLILSRHHASRRKLQYDDLLLSAMAGTEASSFRAADTRVFNLLWELSGGNPEMALHLWLGAASYEGRDVVIALPQRPAATFLSSLSLDACFILLALVTHKALNHEELALVTTLSLLSVEQTMTACLDQGVVRTDAGGRWRITPLWYGSVITHLSRKNMVYS
;
A
#
# COMPACT_ATOMS: atom_id res chain seq x y z
N MET A 1 -6.45 -47.61 -9.13
CA MET A 1 -6.17 -49.01 -8.78
C MET A 1 -5.32 -49.21 -7.52
N ARG A 2 -4.35 -48.34 -7.19
CA ARG A 2 -3.51 -48.47 -5.97
C ARG A 2 -4.22 -48.28 -4.62
N TYR A 3 -5.37 -47.59 -4.57
CA TYR A 3 -6.14 -47.40 -3.33
C TYR A 3 -6.98 -48.62 -2.92
N ARG A 4 -7.41 -49.48 -3.86
CA ARG A 4 -8.16 -50.70 -3.55
C ARG A 4 -7.26 -51.80 -2.97
N MET A 5 -5.99 -51.85 -3.36
CA MET A 5 -5.01 -52.79 -2.78
C MET A 5 -4.63 -52.42 -1.34
N LEU A 6 -4.56 -51.13 -1.02
CA LEU A 6 -4.17 -50.66 0.32
C LEU A 6 -5.29 -50.86 1.34
N VAL A 7 -6.56 -50.68 0.92
CA VAL A 7 -7.73 -51.02 1.74
C VAL A 7 -7.88 -52.53 1.90
N LEU A 8 -7.56 -53.34 0.88
CA LEU A 8 -7.56 -54.80 0.99
C LEU A 8 -6.43 -55.30 1.90
N GLN A 9 -5.26 -54.67 1.88
CA GLN A 9 -4.14 -55.00 2.78
C GLN A 9 -4.42 -54.61 4.23
N ILE A 10 -5.11 -53.50 4.47
CA ILE A 10 -5.57 -53.11 5.82
C ILE A 10 -6.70 -54.04 6.28
N LEU A 11 -7.63 -54.43 5.41
CA LEU A 11 -8.69 -55.38 5.75
C LEU A 11 -8.12 -56.78 6.04
N VAL A 12 -7.10 -57.23 5.29
CA VAL A 12 -6.40 -58.51 5.51
C VAL A 12 -5.53 -58.48 6.78
N MET A 13 -4.90 -57.35 7.11
CA MET A 13 -4.20 -57.18 8.40
C MET A 13 -5.16 -57.18 9.60
N VAL A 14 -6.34 -56.57 9.45
CA VAL A 14 -7.37 -56.53 10.50
C VAL A 14 -8.06 -57.89 10.65
N THR A 15 -8.24 -58.67 9.56
CA THR A 15 -8.79 -60.04 9.64
C THR A 15 -7.76 -61.09 10.05
N CYS A 16 -6.46 -60.88 9.81
CA CYS A 16 -5.41 -61.76 10.36
C CYS A 16 -5.18 -61.57 11.87
N PHE A 17 -5.53 -60.41 12.43
CA PHE A 17 -5.48 -60.17 13.88
C PHE A 17 -6.67 -60.76 14.65
N LEU A 18 -7.75 -61.16 13.95
CA LEU A 18 -8.97 -61.69 14.57
C LEU A 18 -9.14 -63.21 14.46
N VAL A 19 -8.18 -63.90 13.84
CA VAL A 19 -8.14 -65.37 13.77
C VAL A 19 -6.73 -65.87 14.09
N ALA A 20 -6.27 -65.59 15.32
CA ALA A 20 -5.27 -66.43 15.97
C ALA A 20 -6.01 -67.54 16.73
N GLY A 21 -5.58 -68.77 16.52
CA GLY A 21 -6.34 -69.98 16.78
C GLY A 21 -6.81 -70.16 18.23
N ALA A 22 -8.07 -70.56 18.37
CA ALA A 22 -8.49 -71.42 19.45
C ALA A 22 -7.76 -72.77 19.29
N GLY A 23 -6.61 -72.89 19.95
CA GLY A 23 -5.80 -74.10 19.95
C GLY A 23 -4.66 -73.96 20.94
N ARG A 24 -4.86 -74.52 22.15
CA ARG A 24 -3.87 -74.78 23.22
C ARG A 24 -2.73 -73.75 23.31
N ALA A 25 -2.84 -72.83 24.26
CA ALA A 25 -1.74 -71.95 24.66
C ALA A 25 -0.52 -72.80 25.06
N ASP A 26 0.48 -72.88 24.18
CA ASP A 26 1.75 -73.53 24.46
C ASP A 26 2.49 -72.71 25.52
N CYS A 27 2.90 -73.35 26.61
CA CYS A 27 3.62 -72.70 27.71
C CYS A 27 4.97 -72.05 27.27
N LYS A 28 5.39 -72.27 26.01
CA LYS A 28 6.51 -71.58 25.34
C LYS A 28 6.20 -70.10 25.03
N ASP A 29 4.97 -69.78 24.64
CA ASP A 29 4.55 -68.41 24.36
C ASP A 29 4.44 -67.59 25.66
N ALA A 30 3.98 -68.23 26.75
CA ALA A 30 4.00 -67.65 28.09
C ALA A 30 5.44 -67.34 28.58
N ASN A 31 6.43 -68.19 28.26
CA ASN A 31 7.83 -67.94 28.60
C ASN A 31 8.43 -66.78 27.80
N LEU A 32 8.12 -66.67 26.50
CA LEU A 32 8.51 -65.52 25.68
C LEU A 32 7.86 -64.22 26.20
N GLN A 33 6.60 -64.29 26.62
CA GLN A 33 5.90 -63.18 27.24
C GLN A 33 6.56 -62.77 28.58
N LEU A 34 6.88 -63.72 29.45
CA LEU A 34 7.60 -63.45 30.70
C LEU A 34 8.99 -62.83 30.45
N GLN A 35 9.74 -63.30 29.45
CA GLN A 35 11.03 -62.71 29.07
C GLN A 35 10.86 -61.26 28.58
N SER A 36 9.83 -60.99 27.77
CA SER A 36 9.51 -59.63 27.32
C SER A 36 9.14 -58.69 28.46
N LEU A 37 8.35 -59.17 29.44
CA LEU A 37 7.93 -58.42 30.62
C LEU A 37 9.11 -58.13 31.55
N LYS A 38 10.00 -59.11 31.76
CA LYS A 38 11.25 -58.93 32.52
C LYS A 38 12.19 -57.94 31.84
N ALA A 39 12.30 -57.99 30.51
CA ALA A 39 13.08 -57.01 29.74
C ALA A 39 12.49 -55.60 29.86
N GLU A 40 11.17 -55.45 29.74
CA GLU A 40 10.48 -54.16 29.95
C GLU A 40 10.69 -53.64 31.37
N GLN A 41 10.56 -54.52 32.37
CA GLN A 41 10.79 -54.18 33.78
C GLN A 41 12.21 -53.65 33.99
N GLN A 42 13.21 -54.34 33.45
CA GLN A 42 14.62 -53.94 33.58
C GLN A 42 14.91 -52.61 32.87
N GLN A 43 14.29 -52.36 31.72
CA GLN A 43 14.34 -51.07 31.04
C GLN A 43 13.71 -49.94 31.86
N LEU A 44 12.52 -50.17 32.44
CA LEU A 44 11.84 -49.18 33.27
C LEU A 44 12.59 -48.90 34.58
N ILE A 45 13.19 -49.91 35.21
CA ILE A 45 14.06 -49.74 36.39
C ILE A 45 15.26 -48.88 36.04
N THR A 46 15.91 -49.17 34.90
CA THR A 46 17.09 -48.40 34.45
C THR A 46 16.71 -46.95 34.14
N ALA A 47 15.56 -46.73 33.50
CA ALA A 47 15.03 -45.40 33.25
C ALA A 47 14.74 -44.66 34.57
N GLN A 48 14.06 -45.30 35.52
CA GLN A 48 13.78 -44.72 36.83
C GLN A 48 15.06 -44.34 37.59
N GLN A 49 16.06 -45.23 37.61
CA GLN A 49 17.35 -44.97 38.25
C GLN A 49 18.07 -43.78 37.59
N SER A 50 18.05 -43.68 36.26
CA SER A 50 18.64 -42.54 35.56
C SER A 50 17.92 -41.22 35.87
N PHE A 51 16.58 -41.21 35.97
CA PHE A 51 15.83 -40.03 36.41
C PHE A 51 16.18 -39.61 37.84
N VAL A 52 16.28 -40.57 38.76
CA VAL A 52 16.65 -40.29 40.16
C VAL A 52 18.07 -39.73 40.24
N ALA A 53 19.02 -40.31 39.49
CA ALA A 53 20.39 -39.83 39.43
C ALA A 53 20.46 -38.38 38.92
N ILE A 54 19.77 -38.07 37.82
CA ILE A 54 19.76 -36.69 37.26
C ILE A 54 19.13 -35.70 38.25
N ARG A 55 18.06 -36.12 38.97
CA ARG A 55 17.45 -35.31 40.02
C ARG A 55 18.37 -35.08 41.22
N GLN A 56 19.33 -35.95 41.46
CA GLN A 56 20.38 -35.82 42.47
C GLN A 56 21.62 -35.06 41.96
N GLY A 57 21.62 -34.58 40.72
CA GLY A 57 22.75 -33.86 40.14
C GLY A 57 23.88 -34.76 39.65
N LYS A 58 23.59 -36.00 39.28
CA LYS A 58 24.58 -36.95 38.73
C LYS A 58 24.05 -37.59 37.46
N ILE A 59 24.86 -37.62 36.40
CA ILE A 59 24.52 -38.32 35.16
C ILE A 59 25.30 -39.65 35.14
N PRO A 60 24.66 -40.81 34.98
CA PRO A 60 25.38 -42.09 34.89
C PRO A 60 26.32 -42.14 33.68
N LEU A 61 27.47 -42.80 33.78
CA LEU A 61 28.39 -42.97 32.64
C LEU A 61 27.84 -43.88 31.54
N THR A 62 27.01 -44.87 31.91
CA THR A 62 26.28 -45.75 30.99
C THR A 62 25.00 -45.11 30.44
N PHE A 63 24.79 -43.82 30.71
CA PHE A 63 23.58 -43.12 30.30
C PHE A 63 23.50 -43.05 28.78
N GLN A 64 22.44 -43.63 28.23
CA GLN A 64 22.05 -43.45 26.85
C GLN A 64 20.73 -42.70 26.80
N ARG A 65 20.68 -41.64 26.00
CA ARG A 65 19.48 -40.83 25.79
C ARG A 65 18.26 -41.67 25.39
N ALA A 66 18.47 -42.67 24.52
CA ALA A 66 17.41 -43.56 24.03
C ALA A 66 16.66 -44.31 25.15
N HIS A 67 17.27 -44.47 26.33
CA HIS A 67 16.64 -45.12 27.49
C HIS A 67 15.55 -44.23 28.13
N LEU A 68 15.66 -42.91 28.01
CA LEU A 68 14.69 -41.97 28.56
C LEU A 68 13.58 -41.66 27.57
N PHE A 69 13.95 -41.30 26.33
CA PHE A 69 13.01 -40.92 25.28
C PHE A 69 13.47 -41.50 23.92
N PRO A 70 12.55 -42.05 23.11
CA PRO A 70 12.89 -42.61 21.81
C PRO A 70 13.01 -41.56 20.69
N PHE A 71 12.93 -40.27 21.00
CA PHE A 71 12.92 -39.15 20.03
C PHE A 71 13.69 -37.94 20.57
N ALA A 72 13.77 -36.87 19.78
CA ALA A 72 14.36 -35.57 20.13
C ALA A 72 13.45 -34.71 20.99
N LEU A 73 13.96 -34.23 22.11
CA LEU A 73 13.16 -33.50 23.10
C LEU A 73 12.73 -32.13 22.57
N ASP A 74 13.48 -31.57 21.61
CA ASP A 74 13.19 -30.35 20.88
C ASP A 74 12.07 -30.50 19.83
N ASP A 75 11.78 -31.70 19.32
CA ASP A 75 10.76 -31.94 18.31
C ASP A 75 9.34 -31.94 18.90
N MET A 76 8.67 -30.80 18.75
CA MET A 76 7.30 -30.59 19.20
C MET A 76 6.28 -31.55 18.59
N THR A 77 6.51 -32.08 17.39
CA THR A 77 5.56 -32.99 16.74
C THR A 77 5.65 -34.39 17.32
N SER A 78 6.87 -34.94 17.41
CA SER A 78 7.15 -36.20 18.08
C SER A 78 6.78 -36.14 19.56
N ARG A 79 7.05 -35.02 20.24
CA ARG A 79 6.62 -34.77 21.63
C ARG A 79 5.11 -34.86 21.80
N ARG A 80 4.32 -34.20 20.93
CA ARG A 80 2.85 -34.26 21.00
C ARG A 80 2.32 -35.66 20.71
N ALA A 81 2.86 -36.34 19.70
CA ALA A 81 2.49 -37.70 19.37
C ALA A 81 2.81 -38.67 20.52
N TYR A 82 3.99 -38.52 21.13
CA TYR A 82 4.41 -39.31 22.27
C TYR A 82 3.61 -38.99 23.53
N MET A 83 3.29 -37.73 23.82
CA MET A 83 2.39 -37.37 24.93
C MET A 83 0.98 -37.93 24.73
N ALA A 84 0.47 -37.94 23.49
CA ALA A 84 -0.80 -38.58 23.17
C ALA A 84 -0.75 -40.13 23.32
N ALA A 85 0.39 -40.74 23.00
CA ALA A 85 0.62 -42.16 23.22
C ALA A 85 0.74 -42.50 24.72
N LEU A 86 1.45 -41.67 25.50
CA LEU A 86 1.59 -41.80 26.95
C LEU A 86 0.24 -41.68 27.67
N SER A 87 -0.61 -40.74 27.26
CA SER A 87 -1.95 -40.59 27.84
C SER A 87 -2.87 -41.77 27.50
N ALA A 88 -2.70 -42.39 26.33
CA ALA A 88 -3.41 -43.63 25.95
C ALA A 88 -2.90 -44.87 26.71
N GLN A 89 -1.60 -44.95 27.02
CA GLN A 89 -0.98 -46.04 27.78
C GLN A 89 -1.33 -46.02 29.29
N GLY A 90 -1.90 -44.92 29.79
CA GLY A 90 -2.42 -44.83 31.16
C GLY A 90 -3.70 -45.63 31.41
N VAL A 91 -4.26 -46.30 30.39
CA VAL A 91 -5.43 -47.18 30.51
C VAL A 91 -4.95 -48.59 30.85
N ASN A 92 -5.34 -49.11 32.02
CA ASN A 92 -5.14 -50.51 32.41
C ASN A 92 -5.75 -51.41 31.33
N VAL A 93 -4.92 -52.08 30.52
CA VAL A 93 -5.39 -53.10 29.58
C VAL A 93 -5.88 -54.30 30.42
N PRO A 94 -7.13 -54.77 30.26
CA PRO A 94 -7.62 -55.94 30.97
C PRO A 94 -6.83 -57.18 30.53
N PHE A 95 -6.41 -57.97 31.51
CA PHE A 95 -5.50 -59.11 31.33
C PHE A 95 -6.27 -60.36 30.85
N GLU A 96 -5.76 -61.03 29.80
CA GLU A 96 -6.18 -62.39 29.44
C GLU A 96 -5.45 -63.40 30.34
N ALA A 97 -6.21 -64.31 30.96
CA ALA A 97 -5.67 -65.33 31.83
C ALA A 97 -4.92 -66.41 31.02
N VAL A 98 -3.64 -66.63 31.33
CA VAL A 98 -2.81 -67.67 30.70
C VAL A 98 -3.08 -69.01 31.39
N GLU A 99 -3.45 -70.04 30.64
CA GLU A 99 -3.81 -71.39 31.14
C GLU A 99 -2.61 -72.23 31.65
N CYS A 100 -1.46 -71.64 32.01
CA CYS A 100 -0.26 -72.35 32.50
C CYS A 100 0.01 -72.01 33.99
N GLU A 101 -0.50 -72.84 34.91
CA GLU A 101 -0.53 -72.62 36.36
C GLU A 101 0.86 -72.35 37.00
N LYS A 102 1.95 -72.87 36.43
CA LYS A 102 3.33 -72.66 36.98
C LYS A 102 3.99 -71.33 36.63
N LEU A 103 3.61 -70.70 35.50
CA LEU A 103 4.16 -69.42 35.05
C LEU A 103 3.16 -68.27 35.19
N ALA A 104 1.89 -68.57 35.43
CA ALA A 104 0.85 -67.58 35.67
C ALA A 104 1.14 -66.75 36.94
N ASP A 105 1.63 -67.38 38.01
CA ASP A 105 2.01 -66.69 39.25
C ASP A 105 3.19 -65.73 39.02
N ASP A 106 4.27 -66.19 38.35
CA ASP A 106 5.42 -65.35 38.00
C ASP A 106 5.04 -64.17 37.08
N ILE A 107 4.14 -64.41 36.11
CA ILE A 107 3.67 -63.37 35.18
C ILE A 107 2.82 -62.34 35.92
N THR A 108 1.90 -62.78 36.80
CA THR A 108 1.06 -61.86 37.59
C THR A 108 1.86 -61.07 38.62
N GLU A 109 2.90 -61.66 39.22
CA GLU A 109 3.83 -60.96 40.12
C GLU A 109 4.61 -59.86 39.38
N VAL A 110 5.25 -60.20 38.26
CA VAL A 110 6.02 -59.23 37.44
C VAL A 110 5.11 -58.13 36.91
N GLN A 111 3.88 -58.46 36.50
CA GLN A 111 2.88 -57.49 36.07
C GLN A 111 2.42 -56.57 37.21
N GLY A 112 2.21 -57.11 38.41
CA GLY A 112 1.86 -56.32 39.59
C GLY A 112 2.94 -55.30 39.96
N GLN A 113 4.22 -55.65 39.76
CA GLN A 113 5.36 -54.74 39.95
C GLN A 113 5.53 -53.73 38.80
N LEU A 114 5.17 -54.10 37.56
CA LEU A 114 5.28 -53.24 36.38
C LEU A 114 4.31 -52.06 36.38
N VAL A 115 3.08 -52.26 36.84
CA VAL A 115 2.03 -51.21 36.84
C VAL A 115 2.45 -49.93 37.61
N PRO A 116 2.91 -50.00 38.88
CA PRO A 116 3.36 -48.81 39.60
C PRO A 116 4.61 -48.20 38.94
N LEU A 117 5.57 -49.04 38.48
CA LEU A 117 6.79 -48.55 37.82
C LEU A 117 6.46 -47.77 36.53
N ARG A 118 5.53 -48.30 35.71
CA ARG A 118 5.07 -47.64 34.48
C ARG A 118 4.41 -46.31 34.81
N ARG A 119 3.54 -46.26 35.84
CA ARG A 119 2.88 -45.02 36.28
C ARG A 119 3.89 -43.97 36.72
N ASP A 120 4.87 -44.35 37.52
CA ASP A 120 5.90 -43.44 38.03
C ASP A 120 6.76 -42.88 36.89
N VAL A 121 7.28 -43.74 36.01
CA VAL A 121 8.11 -43.33 34.87
C VAL A 121 7.32 -42.46 33.88
N VAL A 122 6.04 -42.77 33.62
CA VAL A 122 5.17 -41.96 32.76
C VAL A 122 4.95 -40.57 33.36
N SER A 123 4.70 -40.47 34.68
CA SER A 123 4.50 -39.18 35.34
C SER A 123 5.73 -38.27 35.25
N ILE A 124 6.94 -38.83 35.40
CA ILE A 124 8.20 -38.10 35.29
C ILE A 124 8.44 -37.66 33.84
N ARG A 125 8.23 -38.57 32.88
CA ARG A 125 8.32 -38.28 31.44
C ARG A 125 7.35 -37.17 31.05
N GLU A 126 6.12 -37.18 31.56
CA GLU A 126 5.14 -36.14 31.31
C GLU A 126 5.56 -34.80 31.92
N HIS A 127 6.14 -34.79 33.11
CA HIS A 127 6.65 -33.56 33.74
C HIS A 127 7.74 -32.89 32.89
N TRP A 128 8.76 -33.65 32.47
CA TRP A 128 9.81 -33.13 31.57
C TRP A 128 9.21 -32.78 30.21
N LEU A 129 8.28 -33.63 29.74
CA LEU A 129 7.29 -33.45 28.68
C LEU A 129 6.57 -32.10 28.65
N ARG A 130 6.53 -31.35 29.75
CA ARG A 130 5.84 -30.04 29.86
C ARG A 130 6.80 -28.85 29.95
N LEU A 131 8.10 -29.08 30.07
CA LEU A 131 9.09 -28.02 30.11
C LEU A 131 9.08 -27.18 28.79
N PRO A 132 9.47 -25.88 28.87
CA PRO A 132 9.67 -25.02 27.71
C PRO A 132 10.58 -25.69 26.67
N SER A 133 10.27 -25.52 25.38
CA SER A 133 11.04 -26.13 24.29
C SER A 133 12.51 -25.70 24.27
N SER A 134 12.81 -24.47 24.68
CA SER A 134 14.18 -23.96 24.78
C SER A 134 14.97 -24.62 25.91
N GLN A 135 14.34 -24.89 27.07
CA GLN A 135 14.97 -25.63 28.17
C GLN A 135 15.19 -27.10 27.80
N LEU A 136 14.21 -27.72 27.15
CA LEU A 136 14.35 -29.09 26.66
C LEU A 136 15.48 -29.23 25.64
N ALA A 137 15.65 -28.23 24.78
CA ALA A 137 16.73 -28.25 23.80
C ALA A 137 18.12 -28.07 24.46
N ALA A 138 18.23 -27.29 25.54
CA ALA A 138 19.48 -27.22 26.33
C ALA A 138 19.78 -28.53 27.07
N LEU A 139 18.74 -29.21 27.53
CA LEU A 139 18.87 -30.48 28.23
C LEU A 139 19.20 -31.61 27.24
N GLU A 140 18.64 -31.56 26.04
CA GLU A 140 18.99 -32.44 24.92
C GLU A 140 20.44 -32.27 24.49
N SER A 141 20.90 -31.03 24.34
CA SER A 141 22.28 -30.76 23.98
C SER A 141 23.27 -31.28 25.01
N LEU A 142 22.98 -31.04 26.30
CA LEU A 142 23.80 -31.55 27.40
C LEU A 142 23.91 -33.07 27.38
N PHE A 143 22.79 -33.77 27.23
CA PHE A 143 22.78 -35.23 27.18
C PHE A 143 23.46 -35.82 25.96
N HIS A 144 23.37 -35.15 24.82
CA HIS A 144 24.05 -35.59 23.61
C HIS A 144 25.56 -35.57 23.80
N HIS A 145 26.12 -34.43 24.24
CA HIS A 145 27.56 -34.28 24.45
C HIS A 145 28.07 -35.14 25.61
N TRP A 146 27.24 -35.38 26.64
CA TRP A 146 27.55 -36.35 27.70
C TRP A 146 27.71 -37.78 27.16
N SER A 147 26.80 -38.22 26.28
CA SER A 147 26.87 -39.56 25.73
C SER A 147 28.13 -39.79 24.89
N GLY A 148 28.55 -38.80 24.09
CA GLY A 148 29.77 -38.88 23.29
C GLY A 148 31.06 -38.89 24.13
N SER A 149 31.03 -38.29 25.31
CA SER A 149 32.20 -38.23 26.21
C SER A 149 32.40 -39.47 27.08
N SER A 150 31.39 -40.34 27.20
CA SER A 150 31.46 -41.54 28.05
C SER A 150 32.64 -42.47 27.72
N GLY A 151 33.01 -42.60 26.44
CA GLY A 151 34.08 -43.49 25.99
C GLY A 151 35.46 -43.09 26.50
N TRP A 152 35.90 -41.85 26.24
CA TRP A 152 37.20 -41.38 26.68
C TRP A 152 37.25 -41.18 28.20
N VAL A 153 36.12 -40.86 28.84
CA VAL A 153 36.03 -40.76 30.31
C VAL A 153 36.27 -42.13 30.98
N MET A 154 35.65 -43.20 30.47
CA MET A 154 35.88 -44.55 30.99
C MET A 154 37.34 -44.96 30.78
N GLN A 155 37.93 -44.62 29.63
CA GLN A 155 39.33 -44.86 29.34
C GLN A 155 40.25 -44.14 30.34
N LEU A 156 40.01 -42.84 30.61
CA LEU A 156 40.78 -42.04 31.58
C LEU A 156 40.65 -42.56 33.03
N GLN A 157 39.48 -43.07 33.40
CA GLN A 157 39.27 -43.67 34.73
C GLN A 157 40.00 -45.02 34.87
N SER A 158 40.21 -45.75 33.78
CA SER A 158 40.92 -47.03 33.76
C SER A 158 42.44 -46.93 33.67
N SER A 159 42.99 -45.79 33.22
CA SER A 159 44.45 -45.58 33.08
C SER A 159 45.18 -45.47 34.43
N ASP A 160 46.46 -45.83 34.49
CA ASP A 160 47.26 -45.83 35.74
C ASP A 160 47.49 -44.42 36.32
N ALA A 161 47.32 -44.30 37.65
CA ALA A 161 47.31 -43.04 38.40
C ALA A 161 48.69 -42.40 38.69
N ALA A 162 49.79 -43.00 38.22
CA ALA A 162 51.13 -42.63 38.66
C ALA A 162 51.71 -41.37 37.97
N VAL A 163 51.07 -40.86 36.92
CA VAL A 163 51.53 -39.67 36.17
C VAL A 163 50.79 -38.42 36.66
N PRO A 164 51.49 -37.33 37.07
CA PRO A 164 50.86 -36.10 37.56
C PRO A 164 49.97 -35.41 36.52
N ASP A 165 50.23 -35.58 35.22
CA ASP A 165 49.38 -35.03 34.15
C ASP A 165 48.04 -35.78 34.03
N ILE A 166 47.98 -37.06 34.41
CA ILE A 166 46.72 -37.83 34.42
C ILE A 166 45.86 -37.45 35.63
N THR A 167 46.47 -37.10 36.77
CA THR A 167 45.73 -36.70 37.97
C THR A 167 45.06 -35.34 37.80
N SER A 168 45.71 -34.39 37.13
CA SER A 168 45.10 -33.09 36.79
C SER A 168 43.92 -33.24 35.81
N LEU A 169 44.08 -34.07 34.77
CA LEU A 169 42.99 -34.40 33.82
C LEU A 169 41.82 -35.09 34.53
N ARG A 170 42.06 -36.01 35.47
CA ARG A 170 40.98 -36.64 36.26
C ARG A 170 40.26 -35.64 37.15
N HIS A 171 40.99 -34.73 37.80
CA HIS A 171 40.37 -33.70 38.64
C HIS A 171 39.45 -32.80 37.82
N LEU A 172 39.92 -32.31 36.67
CA LEU A 172 39.12 -31.51 35.75
C LEU A 172 37.92 -32.29 35.23
N THR A 173 38.10 -33.56 34.87
CA THR A 173 37.00 -34.45 34.45
C THR A 173 35.97 -34.62 35.56
N GLN A 174 36.37 -34.80 36.82
CA GLN A 174 35.46 -34.89 37.97
C GLN A 174 34.67 -33.60 38.19
N GLN A 175 35.32 -32.43 38.09
CA GLN A 175 34.66 -31.13 38.17
C GLN A 175 33.63 -30.96 37.05
N TRP A 176 34.01 -31.29 35.81
CA TRP A 176 33.10 -31.27 34.66
C TRP A 176 31.90 -32.21 34.86
N GLN A 177 32.10 -33.42 35.39
CA GLN A 177 31.01 -34.36 35.71
C GLN A 177 30.05 -33.83 36.78
N GLN A 178 30.59 -33.20 37.83
CA GLN A 178 29.78 -32.63 38.90
C GLN A 178 28.94 -31.45 38.39
N LEU A 179 29.55 -30.52 37.65
CA LEU A 179 28.89 -29.32 37.16
C LEU A 179 27.85 -29.61 36.08
N SER A 180 28.15 -30.53 35.15
CA SER A 180 27.16 -30.99 34.16
C SER A 180 25.96 -31.68 34.81
N GLY A 181 26.19 -32.47 35.87
CA GLY A 181 25.11 -33.08 36.65
C GLY A 181 24.24 -32.04 37.37
N GLN A 182 24.84 -31.04 38.01
CA GLN A 182 24.11 -29.92 38.63
C GLN A 182 23.31 -29.11 37.60
N LEU A 183 23.89 -28.86 36.41
CA LEU A 183 23.21 -28.17 35.32
C LEU A 183 21.99 -28.97 34.82
N ALA A 184 22.14 -30.28 34.63
CA ALA A 184 21.03 -31.18 34.25
C ALA A 184 19.93 -31.22 35.33
N GLN A 185 20.31 -31.20 36.62
CA GLN A 185 19.36 -31.12 37.73
C GLN A 185 18.54 -29.83 37.67
N ARG A 186 19.18 -28.67 37.45
CA ARG A 186 18.46 -27.40 37.36
C ARG A 186 17.53 -27.34 36.16
N LEU A 187 18.03 -27.72 34.98
CA LEU A 187 17.26 -27.77 33.73
C LEU A 187 16.03 -28.70 33.81
N SER A 188 16.07 -29.73 34.65
CA SER A 188 14.98 -30.69 34.81
C SER A 188 14.02 -30.41 35.98
N SER A 189 14.39 -29.54 36.92
CA SER A 189 13.66 -29.33 38.18
C SER A 189 12.47 -28.38 38.10
N GLY A 190 12.40 -27.51 37.08
CA GLY A 190 11.34 -26.51 36.95
C GLY A 190 11.73 -25.32 36.05
N PRO A 191 10.93 -24.24 36.02
CA PRO A 191 11.25 -23.05 35.25
C PRO A 191 12.53 -22.39 35.77
N VAL A 192 13.40 -22.00 34.84
CA VAL A 192 14.69 -21.37 35.13
C VAL A 192 14.50 -19.98 35.72
N THR A 193 15.15 -19.71 36.86
CA THR A 193 15.17 -18.40 37.53
C THR A 193 16.57 -17.81 37.53
N VAL A 194 16.67 -16.48 37.49
CA VAL A 194 17.95 -15.74 37.39
C VAL A 194 18.90 -16.10 38.54
N ALA A 195 18.43 -16.03 39.80
CA ALA A 195 19.27 -16.33 40.96
C ALA A 195 19.84 -17.78 40.97
N ALA A 196 19.06 -18.74 40.46
CA ALA A 196 19.50 -20.13 40.34
C ALA A 196 20.48 -20.34 39.18
N ALA A 197 20.35 -19.54 38.11
CA ALA A 197 21.20 -19.64 36.94
C ALA A 197 22.57 -18.97 37.16
N ASP A 198 22.60 -17.80 37.79
CA ASP A 198 23.82 -16.99 37.96
C ASP A 198 24.92 -17.69 38.76
N SER A 199 24.54 -18.39 39.84
CA SER A 199 25.51 -19.07 40.72
C SER A 199 26.25 -20.18 39.98
N LEU A 200 25.51 -21.09 39.33
CA LEU A 200 26.07 -22.20 38.57
C LEU A 200 26.77 -21.73 37.29
N TRP A 201 26.24 -20.71 36.64
CA TRP A 201 26.87 -20.10 35.47
C TRP A 201 28.28 -19.62 35.79
N ARG A 202 28.45 -18.84 36.87
CA ARG A 202 29.76 -18.34 37.29
C ARG A 202 30.71 -19.48 37.66
N GLU A 203 30.22 -20.52 38.33
CA GLU A 203 31.02 -21.70 38.71
C GLU A 203 31.48 -22.51 37.48
N ILE A 204 30.68 -22.60 36.43
CA ILE A 204 31.08 -23.26 35.17
C ILE A 204 32.11 -22.42 34.41
N MET A 205 32.00 -21.09 34.47
CA MET A 205 32.91 -20.19 33.76
C MET A 205 34.31 -20.09 34.37
N THR A 206 34.49 -20.48 35.64
CA THR A 206 35.81 -20.54 36.29
C THR A 206 36.63 -21.78 35.90
N LEU A 207 36.05 -22.75 35.17
CA LEU A 207 36.80 -23.88 34.63
C LEU A 207 37.91 -23.38 33.69
N PRO A 208 39.12 -23.97 33.72
CA PRO A 208 40.21 -23.58 32.82
C PRO A 208 39.85 -23.90 31.36
N ASP A 209 40.18 -23.00 30.42
CA ASP A 209 39.94 -23.19 28.98
C ASP A 209 40.94 -24.16 28.33
N SER A 210 42.13 -24.30 28.91
CA SER A 210 43.14 -25.25 28.46
C SER A 210 43.77 -25.96 29.65
N VAL A 211 44.12 -27.22 29.46
CA VAL A 211 44.98 -27.95 30.40
C VAL A 211 46.39 -27.38 30.22
N ALA A 212 47.14 -27.17 31.33
CA ALA A 212 48.52 -26.69 31.27
C ALA A 212 49.33 -27.46 30.21
N PRO A 213 50.28 -26.83 29.49
CA PRO A 213 50.87 -27.40 28.29
C PRO A 213 51.46 -28.77 28.60
N VAL A 214 50.78 -29.81 28.12
CA VAL A 214 51.28 -31.17 28.16
C VAL A 214 52.59 -31.16 27.37
N PRO A 215 53.73 -31.58 27.94
CA PRO A 215 55.00 -31.54 27.24
C PRO A 215 54.91 -32.28 25.90
N ILE A 216 55.55 -31.74 24.87
CA ILE A 216 55.44 -32.18 23.47
C ILE A 216 55.84 -33.67 23.26
N ASP A 217 56.52 -34.26 24.24
CA ASP A 217 56.92 -35.68 24.29
C ASP A 217 55.86 -36.63 24.89
N ALA A 218 54.66 -36.14 25.26
CA ALA A 218 53.59 -36.98 25.78
C ALA A 218 52.94 -37.84 24.68
N ASP A 219 52.57 -39.08 25.04
CA ASP A 219 51.86 -40.03 24.18
C ASP A 219 50.72 -39.36 23.41
N ALA A 220 50.62 -39.63 22.10
CA ALA A 220 49.57 -39.10 21.24
C ALA A 220 48.15 -39.33 21.79
N GLN A 221 47.97 -40.39 22.59
CA GLN A 221 46.72 -40.68 23.29
C GLN A 221 46.40 -39.66 24.40
N LEU A 222 47.40 -39.26 25.20
CA LEU A 222 47.24 -38.26 26.27
C LEU A 222 46.86 -36.89 25.69
N LYS A 223 47.44 -36.54 24.54
CA LYS A 223 47.10 -35.32 23.81
C LYS A 223 45.66 -35.33 23.31
N ASN A 224 45.23 -36.43 22.66
CA ASN A 224 43.84 -36.57 22.21
C ASN A 224 42.85 -36.49 23.38
N MET A 225 43.18 -37.09 24.53
CA MET A 225 42.33 -37.03 25.73
C MET A 225 42.26 -35.61 26.33
N ALA A 226 43.35 -34.85 26.28
CA ALA A 226 43.36 -33.46 26.69
C ALA A 226 42.49 -32.60 25.75
N ASP A 227 42.64 -32.77 24.44
CA ASP A 227 41.82 -32.09 23.42
C ASP A 227 40.32 -32.44 23.58
N ASP A 228 39.99 -33.71 23.86
CA ASP A 228 38.62 -34.17 24.11
C ASP A 228 38.01 -33.51 25.35
N ILE A 229 38.77 -33.41 26.45
CA ILE A 229 38.33 -32.74 27.68
C ILE A 229 38.13 -31.24 27.45
N GLU A 230 39.07 -30.58 26.78
CA GLU A 230 38.96 -29.15 26.44
C GLU A 230 37.70 -28.88 25.61
N SER A 231 37.43 -29.72 24.60
CA SER A 231 36.21 -29.62 23.81
C SER A 231 34.94 -29.81 24.66
N ALA A 232 34.95 -30.77 25.60
CA ALA A 232 33.82 -31.03 26.49
C ALA A 232 33.56 -29.89 27.49
N VAL A 233 34.61 -29.21 27.96
CA VAL A 233 34.51 -28.00 28.80
C VAL A 233 33.95 -26.82 27.99
N GLN A 234 34.44 -26.59 26.77
CA GLN A 234 33.94 -25.52 25.91
C GLN A 234 32.45 -25.69 25.58
N VAL A 235 32.02 -26.93 25.30
CA VAL A 235 30.60 -27.26 25.12
C VAL A 235 29.80 -26.97 26.39
N LEU A 236 30.29 -27.41 27.56
CA LEU A 236 29.61 -27.17 28.84
C LEU A 236 29.44 -25.67 29.10
N LYS A 237 30.49 -24.88 28.87
CA LYS A 237 30.43 -23.41 28.95
C LYS A 237 29.39 -22.85 27.99
N THR A 238 29.37 -23.30 26.74
CA THR A 238 28.40 -22.86 25.72
C THR A 238 26.95 -23.13 26.14
N ILE A 239 26.66 -24.32 26.68
CA ILE A 239 25.33 -24.67 27.19
C ILE A 239 24.97 -23.83 28.41
N ALA A 240 25.94 -23.57 29.29
CA ALA A 240 25.74 -22.74 30.47
C ALA A 240 25.47 -21.27 30.11
N VAL A 241 26.10 -20.73 29.05
CA VAL A 241 25.78 -19.39 28.51
C VAL A 241 24.32 -19.38 28.06
N TYR A 242 23.92 -20.37 27.27
CA TYR A 242 22.56 -20.48 26.76
C TYR A 242 21.53 -20.59 27.89
N TYR A 243 21.84 -21.36 28.94
CA TYR A 243 21.02 -21.50 30.13
C TYR A 243 20.88 -20.19 30.91
N HIS A 244 21.97 -19.45 31.10
CA HIS A 244 21.96 -18.14 31.74
C HIS A 244 21.15 -17.12 30.92
N ASN A 245 21.37 -17.06 29.60
CA ASN A 245 20.57 -16.22 28.69
C ASN A 245 19.08 -16.54 28.78
N LEU A 246 18.72 -17.83 28.86
CA LEU A 246 17.33 -18.27 28.98
C LEU A 246 16.67 -17.81 30.28
N ALA A 247 17.43 -17.71 31.37
CA ALA A 247 16.95 -17.15 32.63
C ALA A 247 16.62 -15.65 32.51
N LEU A 248 17.34 -14.93 31.64
CA LEU A 248 17.27 -13.49 31.44
C LEU A 248 16.33 -13.05 30.30
N ASN A 249 15.72 -14.00 29.57
CA ASN A 249 14.94 -13.76 28.34
C ASN A 249 13.81 -12.72 28.43
N ASN A 250 13.35 -12.38 29.64
CA ASN A 250 12.39 -11.29 29.86
C ASN A 250 12.89 -10.21 30.84
N ASP A 251 13.79 -10.55 31.76
CA ASP A 251 14.20 -9.68 32.88
C ASP A 251 15.56 -9.02 32.66
N GLY A 252 16.23 -9.28 31.53
CA GLY A 252 17.61 -8.86 31.28
C GLY A 252 17.84 -7.34 31.34
N LEU A 253 16.81 -6.53 31.05
CA LEU A 253 16.91 -5.07 31.16
C LEU A 253 16.78 -4.59 32.62
N ASP A 254 15.91 -5.23 33.39
CA ASP A 254 15.71 -4.91 34.81
C ASP A 254 16.95 -5.29 35.62
N THR A 255 17.54 -6.46 35.35
CA THR A 255 18.82 -6.87 35.96
C THR A 255 19.97 -5.94 35.60
N MET A 256 19.99 -5.41 34.37
CA MET A 256 21.00 -4.43 33.93
C MET A 256 20.86 -3.08 34.66
N LEU A 257 19.62 -2.65 34.96
CA LEU A 257 19.35 -1.43 35.72
C LEU A 257 19.65 -1.59 37.22
N GLU A 258 19.48 -2.79 37.77
CA GLU A 258 19.78 -3.09 39.18
C GLU A 258 21.29 -3.18 39.45
N GLN A 259 22.08 -3.74 38.52
CA GLN A 259 23.52 -3.97 38.69
C GLN A 259 24.35 -3.55 37.45
N PRO A 260 24.57 -2.23 37.24
CA PRO A 260 25.20 -1.73 36.01
C PRO A 260 26.67 -2.14 35.85
N ASP A 261 27.43 -2.25 36.95
CA ASP A 261 28.85 -2.58 36.91
C ASP A 261 29.10 -4.04 36.47
N LEU A 262 28.28 -4.97 36.97
CA LEU A 262 28.34 -6.39 36.61
C LEU A 262 27.77 -6.64 35.21
N ALA A 263 26.77 -5.87 34.79
CA ALA A 263 26.14 -6.03 33.49
C ALA A 263 27.10 -5.79 32.30
N LEU A 264 28.06 -4.87 32.41
CA LEU A 264 29.04 -4.62 31.34
C LEU A 264 29.98 -5.82 31.14
N GLU A 265 30.42 -6.45 32.23
CA GLU A 265 31.23 -7.67 32.16
C GLU A 265 30.41 -8.82 31.56
N ASP A 266 29.17 -9.01 32.02
CA ASP A 266 28.32 -10.09 31.55
C ASP A 266 27.93 -9.92 30.06
N ILE A 267 27.65 -8.69 29.59
CA ILE A 267 27.42 -8.40 28.16
C ILE A 267 28.67 -8.72 27.32
N SER A 268 29.87 -8.39 27.81
CA SER A 268 31.11 -8.69 27.08
C SER A 268 31.34 -10.20 26.96
N ARG A 269 30.98 -10.97 28.00
CA ARG A 269 31.02 -12.43 27.99
C ARG A 269 29.96 -13.02 27.07
N GLU A 270 28.71 -12.56 27.15
CA GLU A 270 27.65 -12.97 26.22
C GLU A 270 28.05 -12.72 24.76
N LEU A 271 28.69 -11.58 24.45
CA LEU A 271 29.15 -11.25 23.11
C LEU A 271 30.25 -12.20 22.62
N HIS A 272 31.20 -12.56 23.49
CA HIS A 272 32.27 -13.50 23.16
C HIS A 272 31.71 -14.90 22.84
N TRP A 273 30.73 -15.35 23.62
CA TRP A 273 30.12 -16.67 23.47
C TRP A 273 28.93 -16.72 22.50
N LEU A 274 28.52 -15.59 21.92
CA LEU A 274 27.40 -15.50 20.97
C LEU A 274 27.60 -16.44 19.77
N MET A 275 28.76 -16.39 19.12
CA MET A 275 29.04 -17.21 17.94
C MET A 275 29.10 -18.71 18.26
N PRO A 276 29.82 -19.17 19.30
CA PRO A 276 29.77 -20.56 19.75
C PRO A 276 28.33 -21.06 20.01
N VAL A 277 27.52 -20.28 20.73
CA VAL A 277 26.12 -20.65 21.01
C VAL A 277 25.30 -20.72 19.71
N LEU A 278 25.44 -19.76 18.80
CA LEU A 278 24.74 -19.78 17.52
C LEU A 278 25.14 -20.98 16.65
N LEU A 279 26.44 -21.26 16.54
CA LEU A 279 26.94 -22.40 15.77
C LEU A 279 26.41 -23.71 16.33
N MET A 280 26.45 -23.87 17.66
CA MET A 280 25.84 -25.00 18.34
C MET A 280 24.35 -25.11 17.95
N ARG A 281 23.54 -24.06 18.16
CA ARG A 281 22.09 -24.13 17.91
C ARG A 281 21.72 -24.35 16.43
N PHE A 282 22.50 -23.84 15.48
CA PHE A 282 22.21 -24.01 14.05
C PHE A 282 22.70 -25.36 13.49
N PHE A 283 23.83 -25.87 13.98
CA PHE A 283 24.51 -27.03 13.40
C PHE A 283 24.48 -28.29 14.26
N GLU A 284 24.04 -28.23 15.52
CA GLU A 284 24.01 -29.38 16.44
C GLU A 284 23.31 -30.61 15.84
N ASN A 285 22.15 -30.43 15.21
CA ASN A 285 21.45 -31.53 14.55
C ASN A 285 22.23 -32.11 13.36
N MET A 286 22.95 -31.28 12.61
CA MET A 286 23.78 -31.71 11.48
C MET A 286 25.07 -32.40 11.96
N GLN A 287 25.65 -31.93 13.06
CA GLN A 287 26.79 -32.56 13.73
C GLN A 287 26.39 -33.93 14.29
N PHE A 288 25.22 -34.05 14.91
CA PHE A 288 24.66 -35.31 15.38
C PHE A 288 24.47 -36.32 14.23
N GLU A 289 23.83 -35.91 13.13
CA GLU A 289 23.67 -36.78 11.95
C GLU A 289 25.03 -37.22 11.39
N HIS A 290 26.03 -36.33 11.43
CA HIS A 290 27.39 -36.64 10.97
C HIS A 290 28.09 -37.67 11.87
N GLU A 291 28.06 -37.49 13.20
CA GLU A 291 28.67 -38.41 14.16
C GLU A 291 28.00 -39.79 14.15
N THR A 292 26.67 -39.82 14.08
CA THR A 292 25.91 -41.08 13.97
C THR A 292 26.19 -41.79 12.64
N ALA A 293 26.26 -41.07 11.52
CA ALA A 293 26.65 -41.67 10.25
C ALA A 293 28.12 -42.11 10.21
N SER A 294 29.00 -41.42 10.92
CA SER A 294 30.42 -41.79 11.08
C SER A 294 30.56 -43.11 11.84
N THR A 295 29.91 -43.22 13.00
CA THR A 295 29.92 -44.44 13.83
C THR A 295 29.26 -45.65 13.13
N GLN A 296 28.28 -45.42 12.26
CA GLN A 296 27.60 -46.46 11.49
C GLN A 296 28.23 -46.73 10.10
N GLY A 297 29.22 -45.95 9.67
CA GLY A 297 29.89 -46.12 8.37
C GLY A 297 29.07 -45.68 7.13
N HIS A 298 28.08 -44.80 7.29
CA HIS A 298 27.13 -44.39 6.25
C HIS A 298 27.30 -42.94 5.75
N LEU A 299 28.50 -42.36 5.85
CA LEU A 299 28.78 -40.96 5.50
C LEU A 299 28.40 -40.56 4.06
N VAL A 300 28.63 -41.44 3.07
CA VAL A 300 28.31 -41.16 1.66
C VAL A 300 26.79 -40.97 1.47
N ALA A 301 25.99 -41.79 2.15
CA ALA A 301 24.53 -41.69 2.10
C ALA A 301 24.05 -40.37 2.71
N LEU A 302 24.63 -39.96 3.85
CA LEU A 302 24.31 -38.69 4.50
C LEU A 302 24.60 -37.49 3.59
N TYR A 303 25.80 -37.39 3.02
CA TYR A 303 26.16 -36.27 2.14
C TYR A 303 25.31 -36.26 0.86
N SER A 304 24.96 -37.43 0.31
CA SER A 304 24.04 -37.52 -0.81
C SER A 304 22.64 -36.98 -0.44
N ALA A 305 22.15 -37.29 0.76
CA ALA A 305 20.87 -36.77 1.27
C ALA A 305 20.92 -35.25 1.44
N TRP A 306 22.00 -34.70 2.02
CA TRP A 306 22.17 -33.25 2.15
C TRP A 306 22.24 -32.54 0.79
N SER A 307 22.95 -33.12 -0.18
CA SER A 307 23.00 -32.59 -1.56
C SER A 307 21.63 -32.59 -2.24
N MET A 308 20.84 -33.65 -2.02
CA MET A 308 19.47 -33.75 -2.53
C MET A 308 18.56 -32.70 -1.87
N GLN A 309 18.68 -32.49 -0.56
CA GLN A 309 17.94 -31.44 0.16
C GLN A 309 18.26 -30.04 -0.39
N LEU A 310 19.52 -29.75 -0.69
CA LEU A 310 19.94 -28.47 -1.29
C LEU A 310 19.35 -28.28 -2.69
N ILE A 311 19.38 -29.31 -3.54
CA ILE A 311 18.77 -29.26 -4.87
C ILE A 311 17.26 -29.04 -4.76
N MET A 312 16.59 -29.76 -3.87
CA MET A 312 15.16 -29.60 -3.62
C MET A 312 14.82 -28.20 -3.11
N LEU A 313 15.66 -27.60 -2.26
CA LEU A 313 15.49 -26.23 -1.78
C LEU A 313 15.54 -25.24 -2.96
N ILE A 314 16.54 -25.35 -3.84
CA ILE A 314 16.67 -24.49 -5.02
C ILE A 314 15.48 -24.65 -5.96
N VAL A 315 15.08 -25.90 -6.24
CA VAL A 315 13.90 -26.21 -7.07
C VAL A 315 12.63 -25.62 -6.47
N ALA A 316 12.44 -25.76 -5.15
CA ALA A 316 11.30 -25.19 -4.45
C ALA A 316 11.28 -23.67 -4.59
N ILE A 317 12.40 -22.97 -4.38
CA ILE A 317 12.52 -21.51 -4.54
C ILE A 317 12.14 -21.09 -5.97
N VAL A 318 12.70 -21.73 -7.00
CA VAL A 318 12.39 -21.44 -8.41
C VAL A 318 10.90 -21.67 -8.71
N PHE A 319 10.33 -22.75 -8.18
CA PHE A 319 8.91 -23.06 -8.33
C PHE A 319 8.01 -22.01 -7.65
N MET A 320 8.36 -21.57 -6.43
CA MET A 320 7.64 -20.49 -5.73
C MET A 320 7.66 -19.19 -6.52
N LEU A 321 8.83 -18.80 -7.05
CA LEU A 321 8.97 -17.59 -7.85
C LEU A 321 8.10 -17.65 -9.10
N ARG A 322 8.03 -18.80 -9.79
CA ARG A 322 7.11 -18.99 -10.92
C ARG A 322 5.65 -18.87 -10.47
N LEU A 323 5.23 -19.58 -9.43
CA LEU A 323 3.87 -19.51 -8.88
C LEU A 323 3.47 -18.09 -8.45
N ALA A 324 4.39 -17.31 -7.89
CA ALA A 324 4.15 -15.93 -7.49
C ALA A 324 3.82 -15.03 -8.70
N THR A 325 4.45 -15.27 -9.86
CA THR A 325 4.08 -14.54 -11.09
C THR A 325 2.71 -14.98 -11.62
N LEU A 326 2.37 -16.26 -11.49
CA LEU A 326 1.07 -16.80 -11.89
C LEU A 326 -0.07 -16.34 -10.98
N SER A 327 0.18 -16.12 -9.67
CA SER A 327 -0.86 -15.75 -8.71
C SER A 327 -1.50 -14.41 -9.05
N THR A 328 -0.72 -13.43 -9.52
CA THR A 328 -1.25 -12.13 -9.96
C THR A 328 -2.23 -12.26 -11.14
N LYS A 329 -1.93 -13.15 -12.09
CA LYS A 329 -2.80 -13.48 -13.23
C LYS A 329 -4.02 -14.28 -12.78
N GLY A 330 -3.84 -15.22 -11.84
CA GLY A 330 -4.89 -16.03 -11.25
C GLY A 330 -5.94 -15.21 -10.51
N VAL A 331 -5.50 -14.25 -9.68
CA VAL A 331 -6.39 -13.31 -8.97
C VAL A 331 -7.17 -12.46 -9.97
N ALA A 332 -6.54 -11.98 -11.04
CA ALA A 332 -7.24 -11.24 -12.10
C ALA A 332 -8.28 -12.09 -12.85
N HIS A 333 -7.99 -13.36 -13.09
CA HIS A 333 -8.94 -14.28 -13.72
C HIS A 333 -10.11 -14.62 -12.79
N LEU A 334 -9.83 -14.85 -11.50
CA LEU A 334 -10.85 -15.06 -10.47
C LEU A 334 -11.78 -13.84 -10.36
N GLN A 335 -11.21 -12.63 -10.40
CA GLN A 335 -11.98 -11.38 -10.42
C GLN A 335 -12.95 -11.35 -11.60
N ARG A 336 -12.48 -11.64 -12.83
CA ARG A 336 -13.33 -11.69 -14.04
C ARG A 336 -14.43 -12.77 -13.95
N ARG A 337 -14.10 -13.92 -13.37
CA ARG A 337 -15.05 -15.03 -13.18
C ARG A 337 -16.08 -14.76 -12.09
N MET A 338 -15.72 -14.01 -11.04
CA MET A 338 -16.65 -13.58 -10.00
C MET A 338 -17.55 -12.45 -10.50
N LEU A 339 -17.01 -11.48 -11.26
CA LEU A 339 -17.77 -10.42 -11.93
C LEU A 339 -18.87 -11.00 -12.85
N SER A 340 -18.58 -12.08 -13.56
CA SER A 340 -19.56 -12.73 -14.45
C SER A 340 -20.62 -13.59 -13.73
N ARG A 341 -20.39 -14.02 -12.48
CA ARG A 341 -21.33 -14.89 -11.74
C ARG A 341 -22.23 -14.17 -10.73
N LEU A 342 -21.78 -13.05 -10.15
CA LEU A 342 -22.42 -12.45 -8.97
C LEU A 342 -23.09 -11.08 -9.21
N GLY A 343 -23.00 -10.51 -10.42
CA GLY A 343 -23.65 -9.23 -10.75
C GLY A 343 -23.18 -8.03 -9.92
N HIS A 344 -23.87 -6.88 -10.04
CA HIS A 344 -23.46 -5.56 -9.50
C HIS A 344 -23.91 -5.31 -8.04
N GLY A 345 -24.08 -6.35 -7.22
CA GLY A 345 -24.54 -6.20 -5.84
C GLY A 345 -23.58 -5.39 -4.94
N PRO A 346 -24.04 -4.82 -3.81
CA PRO A 346 -23.20 -4.05 -2.89
C PRO A 346 -22.08 -4.89 -2.26
N SER A 347 -22.31 -6.18 -2.01
CA SER A 347 -21.27 -7.14 -1.58
C SER A 347 -20.12 -7.28 -2.58
N MET A 348 -20.40 -7.07 -3.88
CA MET A 348 -19.40 -7.09 -4.94
C MET A 348 -18.44 -5.91 -4.82
N ARG A 349 -18.89 -4.70 -4.42
CA ARG A 349 -18.00 -3.54 -4.21
C ARG A 349 -16.94 -3.81 -3.13
N ILE A 350 -17.32 -4.47 -2.03
CA ILE A 350 -16.34 -4.88 -0.99
C ILE A 350 -15.41 -5.95 -1.54
N LEU A 351 -15.93 -6.97 -2.20
CA LEU A 351 -15.10 -8.04 -2.76
C LEU A 351 -14.12 -7.50 -3.80
N ASN A 352 -14.54 -6.57 -4.64
CA ASN A 352 -13.68 -5.89 -5.61
C ASN A 352 -12.62 -5.02 -4.91
N SER A 353 -12.98 -4.35 -3.81
CA SER A 353 -12.02 -3.60 -2.99
C SER A 353 -10.99 -4.50 -2.30
N LEU A 354 -11.40 -5.70 -1.83
CA LEU A 354 -10.52 -6.70 -1.26
C LEU A 354 -9.58 -7.27 -2.33
N VAL A 355 -10.11 -7.62 -3.50
CA VAL A 355 -9.33 -8.10 -4.64
C VAL A 355 -8.31 -7.05 -5.09
N TRP A 356 -8.66 -5.76 -5.04
CA TRP A 356 -7.75 -4.66 -5.34
C TRP A 356 -6.57 -4.59 -4.38
N VAL A 357 -6.79 -4.84 -3.07
CA VAL A 357 -5.71 -4.91 -2.07
C VAL A 357 -4.90 -6.20 -2.20
N ILE A 358 -5.54 -7.31 -2.53
CA ILE A 358 -4.90 -8.63 -2.61
C ILE A 358 -4.04 -8.75 -3.88
N LYS A 359 -4.48 -8.22 -5.02
CA LYS A 359 -3.82 -8.45 -6.32
C LYS A 359 -2.34 -8.00 -6.38
N PRO A 360 -1.95 -6.79 -5.92
CA PRO A 360 -0.54 -6.37 -5.88
C PRO A 360 0.27 -7.17 -4.85
N ASN A 361 -0.39 -7.64 -3.80
CA ASN A 361 0.22 -8.33 -2.67
C ASN A 361 0.25 -9.86 -2.82
N ALA A 362 -0.44 -10.40 -3.84
CA ALA A 362 -0.62 -11.84 -4.03
C ALA A 362 0.70 -12.58 -4.24
N ALA A 363 1.67 -11.96 -4.91
CA ALA A 363 2.95 -12.61 -5.21
C ALA A 363 3.73 -12.95 -3.92
N TRP A 364 3.91 -11.97 -3.04
CA TRP A 364 4.69 -12.18 -1.81
C TRP A 364 3.90 -12.91 -0.72
N LEU A 365 2.58 -12.76 -0.66
CA LEU A 365 1.71 -13.56 0.23
C LEU A 365 1.73 -15.05 -0.12
N VAL A 366 1.77 -15.38 -1.42
CA VAL A 366 1.91 -16.78 -1.87
C VAL A 366 3.30 -17.31 -1.50
N ILE A 367 4.37 -16.54 -1.70
CA ILE A 367 5.72 -16.96 -1.30
C ILE A 367 5.76 -17.25 0.22
N TRP A 368 5.20 -16.35 1.04
CA TRP A 368 5.12 -16.54 2.48
C TRP A 368 4.35 -17.82 2.85
N GLY A 369 3.12 -17.95 2.35
CA GLY A 369 2.26 -19.09 2.67
C GLY A 369 2.83 -20.42 2.18
N LEU A 370 3.36 -20.46 0.96
CA LEU A 370 3.95 -21.67 0.37
C LEU A 370 5.26 -22.04 1.07
N ALA A 371 6.11 -21.07 1.42
CA ALA A 371 7.37 -21.35 2.12
C ALA A 371 7.14 -21.97 3.49
N VAL A 372 6.20 -21.43 4.27
CA VAL A 372 5.83 -21.98 5.58
C VAL A 372 5.16 -23.36 5.41
N TYR A 373 4.20 -23.48 4.50
CA TYR A 373 3.44 -24.72 4.31
C TYR A 373 4.30 -25.88 3.77
N VAL A 374 5.13 -25.62 2.75
CA VAL A 374 6.02 -26.64 2.16
C VAL A 374 7.09 -27.07 3.18
N SER A 375 7.63 -26.14 3.97
CA SER A 375 8.56 -26.47 5.04
C SER A 375 7.89 -27.30 6.15
N MET A 376 6.62 -27.02 6.49
CA MET A 376 5.86 -27.79 7.48
C MET A 376 5.55 -29.22 7.02
N LEU A 377 5.35 -29.44 5.72
CA LEU A 377 5.16 -30.79 5.15
C LEU A 377 6.47 -31.59 5.06
N ALA A 378 7.63 -30.93 5.13
CA ALA A 378 8.90 -31.61 5.04
C ALA A 378 9.19 -32.44 6.31
N PRO A 379 9.80 -33.63 6.18
CA PRO A 379 10.20 -34.46 7.32
C PRO A 379 11.06 -33.69 8.33
N SER A 380 11.02 -34.11 9.60
CA SER A 380 11.75 -33.45 10.71
C SER A 380 13.26 -33.39 10.51
N HIS A 381 13.84 -34.45 9.93
CA HIS A 381 15.27 -34.58 9.64
C HIS A 381 15.75 -33.79 8.41
N TRP A 382 14.86 -33.12 7.65
CA TRP A 382 15.27 -32.32 6.49
C TRP A 382 15.66 -30.89 6.89
N HIS A 383 16.77 -30.77 7.62
CA HIS A 383 17.22 -29.49 8.18
C HIS A 383 17.52 -28.43 7.12
N ILE A 384 18.22 -28.79 6.04
CA ILE A 384 18.59 -27.83 4.97
C ILE A 384 17.35 -27.34 4.22
N PHE A 385 16.42 -28.24 3.90
CA PHE A 385 15.21 -27.87 3.17
C PHE A 385 14.28 -26.97 4.01
N ARG A 386 14.25 -27.15 5.33
CA ARG A 386 13.42 -26.34 6.24
C ARG A 386 13.85 -24.88 6.33
N LEU A 387 15.07 -24.52 5.89
CA LEU A 387 15.54 -23.13 5.73
C LEU A 387 14.67 -22.31 4.75
N LEU A 388 13.84 -22.98 3.94
CA LEU A 388 12.88 -22.34 3.06
C LEU A 388 11.89 -21.43 3.81
N ALA A 389 11.42 -21.86 4.99
CA ALA A 389 10.48 -21.08 5.80
C ALA A 389 11.07 -19.75 6.30
N PRO A 390 12.21 -19.72 7.02
CA PRO A 390 12.79 -18.46 7.49
C PRO A 390 13.17 -17.53 6.34
N LEU A 391 13.69 -18.06 5.23
CA LEU A 391 13.98 -17.25 4.03
C LEU A 391 12.71 -16.62 3.43
N GLY A 392 11.63 -17.40 3.34
CA GLY A 392 10.32 -16.92 2.87
C GLY A 392 9.72 -15.85 3.80
N VAL A 393 9.85 -16.02 5.12
CA VAL A 393 9.39 -15.05 6.13
C VAL A 393 10.18 -13.74 6.06
N VAL A 394 11.52 -13.81 5.95
CA VAL A 394 12.36 -12.61 5.81
C VAL A 394 11.98 -11.81 4.56
N TYR A 395 11.82 -12.48 3.41
CA TYR A 395 11.39 -11.83 2.17
C TYR A 395 9.99 -11.22 2.28
N ALA A 396 9.05 -11.95 2.90
CA ALA A 396 7.69 -11.48 3.11
C ALA A 396 7.64 -10.26 4.03
N LEU A 397 8.41 -10.26 5.12
CA LEU A 397 8.52 -9.15 6.05
C LEU A 397 9.09 -7.89 5.35
N PHE A 398 10.14 -8.05 4.54
CA PHE A 398 10.69 -6.98 3.71
C PHE A 398 9.62 -6.36 2.80
N ARG A 399 8.90 -7.19 2.05
CA ARG A 399 7.83 -6.73 1.15
C ARG A 399 6.67 -6.09 1.92
N ALA A 400 6.27 -6.65 3.04
CA ALA A 400 5.17 -6.13 3.86
C ALA A 400 5.49 -4.74 4.41
N VAL A 401 6.67 -4.55 5.03
CA VAL A 401 7.11 -3.25 5.56
C VAL A 401 7.25 -2.21 4.44
N ARG A 402 7.79 -2.61 3.28
CA ARG A 402 7.91 -1.72 2.12
C ARG A 402 6.56 -1.28 1.59
N VAL A 403 5.65 -2.21 1.30
CA VAL A 403 4.32 -1.88 0.77
C VAL A 403 3.53 -1.05 1.78
N LEU A 404 3.61 -1.37 3.07
CA LEU A 404 2.93 -0.61 4.12
C LEU A 404 3.45 0.84 4.18
N SER A 405 4.77 1.04 4.14
CA SER A 405 5.36 2.39 4.17
C SER A 405 5.05 3.20 2.91
N GLU A 406 5.10 2.60 1.72
CA GLU A 406 4.69 3.24 0.46
C GLU A 406 3.21 3.63 0.52
N TRP A 407 2.35 2.72 0.96
CA TRP A 407 0.91 2.96 1.08
C TRP A 407 0.58 4.08 2.07
N LEU A 408 1.22 4.10 3.25
CA LEU A 408 1.00 5.15 4.26
C LEU A 408 1.41 6.54 3.74
N LEU A 409 2.57 6.62 3.06
CA LEU A 409 3.05 7.87 2.49
C LEU A 409 2.19 8.33 1.31
N ALA A 410 1.82 7.44 0.38
CA ALA A 410 0.93 7.77 -0.73
C ALA A 410 -0.46 8.22 -0.24
N ARG A 411 -0.98 7.55 0.79
CA ARG A 411 -2.26 7.90 1.42
C ARG A 411 -2.22 9.30 2.04
N MET A 412 -1.13 9.65 2.73
CA MET A 412 -0.92 11.00 3.28
C MET A 412 -1.02 12.07 2.19
N HIS A 413 -0.31 11.90 1.08
CA HIS A 413 -0.36 12.85 -0.06
C HIS A 413 -1.76 12.99 -0.65
N SER A 414 -2.46 11.86 -0.83
CA SER A 414 -3.82 11.85 -1.40
C SER A 414 -4.85 12.60 -0.57
N ARG A 415 -4.64 12.71 0.76
CA ARG A 415 -5.57 13.37 1.69
C ARG A 415 -5.35 14.86 1.82
N VAL A 416 -4.16 15.35 1.48
CA VAL A 416 -3.78 16.77 1.54
C VAL A 416 -4.00 17.46 0.17
N ASP A 417 -4.66 16.78 -0.78
CA ASP A 417 -4.91 17.24 -2.16
C ASP A 417 -3.63 17.73 -2.88
N GLN A 418 -2.48 17.14 -2.54
CA GLN A 418 -1.20 17.46 -3.17
C GLN A 418 -0.75 16.32 -4.09
N PHE A 419 -0.54 16.65 -5.36
CA PHE A 419 -0.08 15.71 -6.37
C PHE A 419 1.36 15.26 -6.09
N VAL A 420 1.58 13.94 -6.09
CA VAL A 420 2.91 13.35 -6.10
C VAL A 420 3.45 13.43 -7.53
N SER A 421 4.52 14.18 -7.75
CA SER A 421 5.21 14.16 -9.05
C SER A 421 5.80 12.77 -9.34
N GLN A 422 5.99 12.40 -10.60
CA GLN A 422 6.59 11.10 -10.95
C GLN A 422 7.99 10.90 -10.33
N SER A 423 8.78 11.98 -10.25
CA SER A 423 10.08 11.99 -9.55
C SER A 423 9.96 11.93 -8.03
N GLY A 424 8.86 12.41 -7.46
CA GLY A 424 8.51 12.22 -6.05
C GLY A 424 8.17 10.76 -5.73
N ALA A 425 7.37 10.12 -6.59
CA ALA A 425 6.95 8.72 -6.43
C ALA A 425 8.14 7.74 -6.47
N SER A 426 9.10 7.94 -7.39
CA SER A 426 10.30 7.10 -7.44
C SER A 426 11.18 7.27 -6.20
N ARG A 427 11.37 8.51 -5.73
CA ARG A 427 12.10 8.79 -4.47
C ARG A 427 11.42 8.16 -3.26
N MET A 428 10.08 8.16 -3.20
CA MET A 428 9.32 7.47 -2.15
C MET A 428 9.56 5.96 -2.19
N HIS A 429 9.53 5.36 -3.37
CA HIS A 429 9.78 3.92 -3.58
C HIS A 429 11.19 3.48 -3.12
N ASP A 430 12.22 4.26 -3.47
CA ASP A 430 13.61 3.94 -3.09
C ASP A 430 13.87 4.13 -1.59
N ARG A 431 13.23 5.13 -0.98
CA ARG A 431 13.36 5.40 0.47
C ARG A 431 12.60 4.38 1.30
N ALA A 432 11.40 3.99 0.88
CA ALA A 432 10.65 2.89 1.49
C ALA A 432 11.42 1.57 1.41
N GLY A 433 12.11 1.33 0.27
CA GLY A 433 13.05 0.23 0.12
C GLY A 433 14.15 0.24 1.18
N ARG A 434 14.89 1.35 1.31
CA ARG A 434 15.96 1.49 2.33
C ARG A 434 15.44 1.32 3.77
N PHE A 435 14.29 1.91 4.08
CA PHE A 435 13.64 1.74 5.39
C PHE A 435 13.31 0.27 5.67
N SER A 436 12.72 -0.43 4.69
CA SER A 436 12.39 -1.85 4.84
C SER A 436 13.61 -2.75 5.00
N VAL A 437 14.73 -2.45 4.33
CA VAL A 437 16.00 -3.17 4.55
C VAL A 437 16.49 -2.96 5.99
N ALA A 438 16.53 -1.72 6.47
CA ALA A 438 16.96 -1.41 7.83
C ALA A 438 16.09 -2.12 8.88
N ALA A 439 14.76 -2.10 8.70
CA ALA A 439 13.82 -2.77 9.59
C ALA A 439 14.02 -4.30 9.63
N VAL A 440 14.22 -4.93 8.46
CA VAL A 440 14.40 -6.39 8.37
C VAL A 440 15.76 -6.83 8.87
N VAL A 441 16.82 -6.07 8.61
CA VAL A 441 18.16 -6.35 9.17
C VAL A 441 18.13 -6.21 10.69
N GLY A 442 17.50 -5.16 11.22
CA GLY A 442 17.30 -5.00 12.67
C GLY A 442 16.50 -6.16 13.28
N TRP A 443 15.40 -6.56 12.65
CA TRP A 443 14.62 -7.72 13.08
C TRP A 443 15.43 -9.02 13.01
N ALA A 444 16.22 -9.24 11.96
CA ALA A 444 17.05 -10.44 11.81
C ALA A 444 18.14 -10.51 12.89
N LEU A 445 18.79 -9.38 13.21
CA LEU A 445 19.74 -9.29 14.32
C LEU A 445 19.10 -9.64 15.67
N LEU A 446 17.86 -9.19 15.92
CA LEU A 446 17.10 -9.56 17.12
C LEU A 446 16.74 -11.05 17.16
N GLN A 447 16.41 -11.65 16.02
CA GLN A 447 16.14 -13.09 15.96
C GLN A 447 17.39 -13.92 16.25
N LEU A 448 18.58 -13.48 15.81
CA LEU A 448 19.83 -14.17 16.13
C LEU A 448 20.07 -14.19 17.65
N THR A 449 19.93 -13.05 18.34
CA THR A 449 20.12 -13.01 19.79
C THR A 449 19.02 -13.76 20.56
N ALA A 450 17.79 -13.81 20.02
CA ALA A 450 16.72 -14.64 20.57
C ALA A 450 17.01 -16.15 20.46
N VAL A 451 17.58 -16.59 19.32
CA VAL A 451 18.01 -18.00 19.13
C VAL A 451 19.11 -18.38 20.13
N ALA A 452 19.97 -17.42 20.51
CA ALA A 452 21.01 -17.59 21.51
C ALA A 452 20.50 -17.60 22.98
N GLY A 453 19.18 -17.56 23.21
CA GLY A 453 18.57 -17.69 24.53
C GLY A 453 17.96 -16.40 25.08
N GLY A 454 18.19 -15.24 24.43
CA GLY A 454 17.55 -13.97 24.78
C GLY A 454 18.14 -13.21 25.98
N GLY A 455 19.45 -13.29 26.22
CA GLY A 455 20.11 -12.64 27.37
C GLY A 455 20.12 -11.10 27.38
N MET A 456 21.01 -10.50 28.18
CA MET A 456 21.09 -9.04 28.33
C MET A 456 21.41 -8.34 27.00
N LEU A 457 22.22 -8.97 26.15
CA LEU A 457 22.52 -8.45 24.82
C LEU A 457 21.25 -8.33 23.95
N HIS A 458 20.29 -9.24 24.09
CA HIS A 458 19.03 -9.19 23.34
C HIS A 458 18.19 -7.97 23.75
N SER A 459 18.02 -7.74 25.06
CA SER A 459 17.23 -6.62 25.57
C SER A 459 17.87 -5.26 25.23
N LEU A 460 19.19 -5.14 25.35
CA LEU A 460 19.93 -3.94 24.93
C LEU A 460 19.79 -3.68 23.43
N LEU A 461 19.95 -4.72 22.60
CA LEU A 461 19.79 -4.62 21.16
C LEU A 461 18.36 -4.23 20.79
N GLN A 462 17.35 -4.75 21.50
CA GLN A 462 15.94 -4.41 21.28
C GLN A 462 15.68 -2.92 21.55
N VAL A 463 16.18 -2.38 22.66
CA VAL A 463 16.01 -0.95 22.98
C VAL A 463 16.76 -0.07 21.99
N THR A 464 18.01 -0.38 21.69
CA THR A 464 18.83 0.41 20.76
C THR A 464 18.23 0.44 19.35
N LEU A 465 17.82 -0.72 18.81
CA LEU A 465 17.14 -0.79 17.51
C LEU A 465 15.79 -0.08 17.53
N SER A 466 15.03 -0.15 18.62
CA SER A 466 13.75 0.57 18.75
C SER A 466 13.94 2.09 18.70
N VAL A 467 14.96 2.61 19.40
CA VAL A 467 15.32 4.04 19.37
C VAL A 467 15.80 4.47 17.98
N LEU A 468 16.66 3.66 17.33
CA LEU A 468 17.12 3.93 15.96
C LEU A 468 15.96 3.94 14.95
N MET A 469 15.05 2.97 15.05
CA MET A 469 13.85 2.89 14.19
C MET A 469 12.90 4.07 14.43
N TRP A 470 12.72 4.49 15.69
CA TRP A 470 11.94 5.69 16.03
C TRP A 470 12.57 6.96 15.45
N GLY A 471 13.89 7.12 15.58
CA GLY A 471 14.65 8.22 14.98
C GLY A 471 14.54 8.23 13.45
N LEU A 472 14.64 7.07 12.80
CA LEU A 472 14.49 6.93 11.36
C LEU A 472 13.07 7.34 10.89
N LEU A 473 12.03 6.98 11.64
CA LEU A 473 10.65 7.43 11.39
C LEU A 473 10.53 8.95 11.52
N ILE A 474 11.15 9.57 12.53
CA ILE A 474 11.17 11.04 12.67
C ILE A 474 11.86 11.69 11.47
N VAL A 475 13.03 11.19 11.07
CA VAL A 475 13.79 11.72 9.92
C VAL A 475 12.99 11.60 8.63
N THR A 476 12.37 10.45 8.38
CA THR A 476 11.54 10.25 7.18
C THR A 476 10.33 11.16 7.16
N LEU A 477 9.59 11.29 8.26
CA LEU A 477 8.43 12.19 8.35
C LEU A 477 8.81 13.66 8.21
N ARG A 478 9.96 14.07 8.77
CA ARG A 478 10.49 15.44 8.68
C ARG A 478 10.88 15.81 7.25
N GLN A 479 11.40 14.87 6.47
CA GLN A 479 11.72 15.11 5.06
C GLN A 479 10.49 15.45 4.21
N TYR A 480 9.28 15.11 4.67
CA TYR A 480 8.02 15.43 4.02
C TYR A 480 7.23 16.55 4.73
N SER A 481 7.84 17.31 5.64
CA SER A 481 7.28 18.59 6.12
C SER A 481 7.32 19.59 4.94
N PRO A 482 6.19 20.07 4.41
CA PRO A 482 4.98 20.51 5.15
C PRO A 482 3.75 19.58 5.07
N ILE A 483 3.83 18.46 4.35
CA ILE A 483 2.69 17.59 4.03
C ILE A 483 2.24 16.80 5.26
N THR A 484 3.21 16.28 6.01
CA THR A 484 2.97 15.55 7.26
C THR A 484 2.25 16.42 8.29
N GLU A 485 2.65 17.69 8.41
CA GLU A 485 2.05 18.65 9.34
C GLU A 485 0.57 18.88 9.03
N LYS A 486 0.27 19.17 7.76
CA LYS A 486 -1.11 19.38 7.29
C LYS A 486 -1.97 18.14 7.49
N PHE A 487 -1.44 16.96 7.18
CA PHE A 487 -2.16 15.70 7.34
C PHE A 487 -2.52 15.43 8.81
N ILE A 488 -1.55 15.53 9.71
CA ILE A 488 -1.76 15.30 11.15
C ILE A 488 -2.76 16.33 11.71
N ALA A 489 -2.61 17.61 11.37
CA ALA A 489 -3.50 18.67 11.82
C ALA A 489 -4.94 18.49 11.32
N HIS A 490 -5.12 18.18 10.03
CA HIS A 490 -6.44 17.98 9.43
C HIS A 490 -7.18 16.79 10.05
N GLN A 491 -6.46 15.68 10.29
CA GLN A 491 -7.08 14.47 10.81
C GLN A 491 -7.34 14.53 12.31
N LEU A 492 -6.40 15.03 13.13
CA LEU A 492 -6.58 15.03 14.59
C LEU A 492 -7.44 16.20 15.07
N ALA A 493 -7.29 17.39 14.48
CA ALA A 493 -7.93 18.63 14.95
C ALA A 493 -8.57 19.44 13.80
N PRO A 494 -9.62 18.91 13.12
CA PRO A 494 -10.20 19.56 11.95
C PRO A 494 -10.74 20.97 12.21
N ALA A 495 -11.29 21.23 13.41
CA ALA A 495 -11.83 22.53 13.80
C ALA A 495 -10.77 23.61 14.09
N LYS A 496 -9.51 23.21 14.35
CA LYS A 496 -8.40 24.12 14.72
C LYS A 496 -7.12 23.80 13.93
N ALA A 497 -7.28 23.43 12.65
CA ALA A 497 -6.19 22.94 11.81
C ALA A 497 -4.99 23.91 11.76
N ALA A 498 -5.22 25.21 11.56
CA ALA A 498 -4.15 26.21 11.48
C ALA A 498 -3.34 26.36 12.80
N VAL A 499 -3.99 26.23 13.95
CA VAL A 499 -3.33 26.29 15.27
C VAL A 499 -2.55 25.01 15.54
N ALA A 500 -3.12 23.86 15.16
CA ALA A 500 -2.45 22.56 15.27
C ALA A 500 -1.19 22.50 14.39
N GLU A 501 -1.25 23.00 13.15
CA GLU A 501 -0.09 23.11 12.25
C GLU A 501 1.06 23.92 12.87
N ALA A 502 0.76 25.09 13.46
CA ALA A 502 1.77 25.91 14.13
C ALA A 502 2.36 25.22 15.37
N GLY A 503 1.54 24.46 16.11
CA GLY A 503 1.99 23.67 17.26
C GLY A 503 2.92 22.51 16.89
N LEU A 504 2.61 21.81 15.78
CA LEU A 504 3.37 20.65 15.28
C LEU A 504 4.81 20.98 14.89
N ARG A 505 5.12 22.26 14.63
CA ARG A 505 6.48 22.76 14.33
C ARG A 505 7.39 22.89 15.56
N LYS A 506 6.86 22.76 16.79
CA LYS A 506 7.67 22.86 18.01
C LYS A 506 8.61 21.64 18.13
N PRO A 507 9.88 21.83 18.54
CA PRO A 507 10.89 20.77 18.52
C PRO A 507 10.58 19.61 19.48
N TRP A 508 9.96 19.87 20.62
CA TRP A 508 9.57 18.82 21.57
C TRP A 508 8.46 17.89 21.02
N LEU A 509 7.61 18.41 20.12
CA LEU A 509 6.54 17.64 19.48
C LEU A 509 7.08 16.71 18.39
N LEU A 510 8.27 16.97 17.83
CA LEU A 510 8.92 16.11 16.82
C LEU A 510 9.12 14.68 17.34
N LEU A 511 9.40 14.50 18.64
CA LEU A 511 9.57 13.18 19.25
C LEU A 511 8.28 12.35 19.18
N PHE A 512 7.12 13.01 19.21
CA PHE A 512 5.80 12.38 19.16
C PHE A 512 5.21 12.29 17.75
N TRP A 513 5.90 12.79 16.72
CA TRP A 513 5.40 12.75 15.35
C TRP A 513 5.05 11.34 14.85
N PRO A 514 5.86 10.29 15.06
CA PRO A 514 5.51 8.96 14.58
C PRO A 514 4.24 8.42 15.24
N ALA A 515 4.06 8.65 16.54
CA ALA A 515 2.84 8.27 17.26
C ALA A 515 1.61 9.04 16.75
N LEU A 516 1.72 10.36 16.61
CA LEU A 516 0.64 11.21 16.07
C LEU A 516 0.29 10.84 14.63
N PHE A 517 1.28 10.50 13.81
CA PHE A 517 1.08 10.04 12.45
C PHE A 517 0.31 8.72 12.39
N VAL A 518 0.67 7.73 13.22
CA VAL A 518 -0.06 6.46 13.31
C VAL A 518 -1.50 6.70 13.77
N LEU A 519 -1.73 7.54 14.78
CA LEU A 519 -3.07 7.90 15.24
C LEU A 519 -3.90 8.58 14.15
N ALA A 520 -3.31 9.51 13.40
CA ALA A 520 -3.95 10.19 12.28
C ALA A 520 -4.34 9.20 11.17
N GLN A 521 -3.47 8.24 10.85
CA GLN A 521 -3.73 7.20 9.85
C GLN A 521 -4.82 6.22 10.29
N LEU A 522 -4.82 5.81 11.56
CA LEU A 522 -5.86 4.95 12.13
C LEU A 522 -7.23 5.64 12.08
N ARG A 523 -7.29 6.92 12.48
CA ARG A 523 -8.53 7.70 12.39
C ARG A 523 -9.01 7.83 10.95
N ASP A 524 -8.12 8.14 10.00
CA ASP A 524 -8.49 8.22 8.58
C ASP A 524 -8.98 6.87 8.03
N LEU A 525 -8.35 5.77 8.43
CA LEU A 525 -8.74 4.42 8.03
C LEU A 525 -10.15 4.09 8.54
N VAL A 526 -10.44 4.40 9.80
CA VAL A 526 -11.77 4.20 10.41
C VAL A 526 -12.83 5.04 9.69
N LEU A 527 -12.55 6.33 9.45
CA LEU A 527 -13.48 7.21 8.72
C LEU A 527 -13.70 6.73 7.28
N SER A 528 -12.65 6.28 6.61
CA SER A 528 -12.73 5.73 5.26
C SER A 528 -13.51 4.42 5.20
N LEU A 529 -13.35 3.53 6.19
CA LEU A 529 -14.11 2.29 6.30
C LEU A 529 -15.57 2.59 6.60
N HIS A 530 -15.83 3.53 7.51
CA HIS A 530 -17.19 3.99 7.84
C HIS A 530 -17.92 4.52 6.60
N GLY A 531 -17.28 5.38 5.80
CA GLY A 531 -17.88 5.91 4.56
C GLY A 531 -18.11 4.86 3.46
N LYS A 532 -17.35 3.76 3.46
CA LYS A 532 -17.58 2.63 2.54
C LYS A 532 -18.66 1.68 3.04
N LEU A 533 -18.70 1.43 4.35
CA LEU A 533 -19.67 0.55 5.00
C LEU A 533 -21.06 1.19 5.10
N SER A 534 -21.15 2.52 5.21
CA SER A 534 -22.42 3.28 5.22
C SER A 534 -23.25 3.11 3.95
N GLN A 535 -22.67 2.59 2.87
CA GLN A 535 -23.37 2.23 1.63
C GLN A 535 -24.25 0.97 1.77
N PHE A 536 -24.13 0.21 2.87
CA PHE A 536 -24.97 -0.97 3.13
C PHE A 536 -26.11 -0.64 4.07
N GLU A 537 -27.32 -1.05 3.71
CA GLU A 537 -28.52 -0.86 4.53
C GLU A 537 -28.41 -1.52 5.92
N ASN A 538 -27.77 -2.68 6.02
CA ASN A 538 -27.55 -3.39 7.30
C ASN A 538 -26.57 -2.66 8.22
N TYR A 539 -25.51 -2.07 7.66
CA TYR A 539 -24.58 -1.27 8.45
C TYR A 539 -25.19 0.09 8.79
N ARG A 540 -25.93 0.71 7.86
CA ARG A 540 -26.67 1.96 8.10
C ARG A 540 -27.68 1.80 9.22
N THR A 541 -28.47 0.73 9.23
CA THR A 541 -29.44 0.45 10.29
C THR A 541 -28.77 0.17 11.64
N LEU A 542 -27.62 -0.53 11.66
CA LEU A 542 -26.85 -0.78 12.89
C LEU A 542 -26.14 0.48 13.40
N SER A 543 -25.54 1.27 12.51
CA SER A 543 -24.92 2.55 12.85
C SER A 543 -25.96 3.57 13.28
N LEU A 544 -27.14 3.59 12.66
CA LEU A 544 -28.28 4.44 13.07
C LEU A 544 -28.88 3.97 14.38
N ARG A 545 -28.91 2.68 14.70
CA ARG A 545 -29.30 2.18 16.03
C ARG A 545 -28.27 2.57 17.09
N LEU A 546 -26.98 2.51 16.77
CA LEU A 546 -25.90 2.89 17.68
C LEU A 546 -25.77 4.42 17.82
N LEU A 547 -26.13 5.18 16.77
CA LEU A 547 -26.35 6.63 16.81
C LEU A 547 -27.63 6.97 17.57
N ARG A 548 -28.74 6.25 17.37
CA ARG A 548 -29.97 6.40 18.18
C ARG A 548 -29.67 6.17 19.65
N LEU A 549 -28.90 5.14 20.01
CA LEU A 549 -28.47 4.91 21.39
C LEU A 549 -27.57 6.04 21.95
N ARG A 550 -26.85 6.78 21.08
CA ARG A 550 -26.02 7.95 21.47
C ARG A 550 -26.79 9.29 21.41
N LEU A 551 -27.85 9.37 20.61
CA LEU A 551 -28.71 10.53 20.41
C LEU A 551 -29.92 10.51 21.35
N GLU A 552 -30.40 9.33 21.75
CA GLU A 552 -31.37 9.16 22.85
C GLU A 552 -30.78 9.60 24.19
N THR A 553 -29.45 9.67 24.30
CA THR A 553 -28.73 10.33 25.40
C THR A 553 -28.37 11.80 25.13
N ALA A 554 -28.59 12.30 23.92
CA ALA A 554 -28.19 13.64 23.48
C ALA A 554 -29.24 14.23 22.51
N ILE A 555 -30.41 14.56 23.06
CA ILE A 555 -31.40 15.51 22.52
C ILE A 555 -32.20 15.00 21.30
N GLY A 556 -33.53 15.11 21.46
CA GLY A 556 -34.54 14.69 20.50
C GLY A 556 -34.71 15.60 19.28
N SER A 557 -35.47 15.03 18.35
CA SER A 557 -36.31 15.62 17.28
C SER A 557 -35.83 16.90 16.58
N ASP A 558 -35.66 16.85 15.24
CA ASP A 558 -36.24 17.83 14.27
C ASP A 558 -35.59 17.85 12.86
N GLU A 559 -35.36 16.73 12.16
CA GLU A 559 -34.85 16.81 10.76
C GLU A 559 -35.55 15.97 9.69
N GLU A 560 -36.67 15.28 9.96
CA GLU A 560 -37.31 14.43 8.93
C GLU A 560 -38.46 15.08 8.13
N GLU A 561 -38.84 16.34 8.38
CA GLU A 561 -40.02 16.94 7.71
C GLU A 561 -39.74 17.91 6.53
N LYS A 562 -38.49 18.18 6.14
CA LYS A 562 -38.19 19.21 5.11
C LYS A 562 -38.10 18.74 3.65
N ASP A 563 -38.22 17.44 3.38
CA ASP A 563 -38.00 16.91 2.02
C ASP A 563 -39.27 16.86 1.15
N ALA A 564 -40.45 17.27 1.66
CA ALA A 564 -41.72 17.14 0.95
C ALA A 564 -42.14 18.36 0.11
N GLU A 565 -41.50 19.53 0.23
CA GLU A 565 -41.79 20.70 -0.62
C GLU A 565 -40.96 20.64 -1.92
N LEU A 566 -41.43 19.82 -2.87
CA LEU A 566 -40.80 19.66 -4.19
C LEU A 566 -40.85 20.97 -5.00
N ASN A 567 -39.64 21.40 -5.36
CA ASN A 567 -39.24 22.72 -5.85
C ASN A 567 -39.60 23.01 -7.34
N PRO A 568 -39.99 24.26 -7.70
CA PRO A 568 -40.15 24.77 -9.09
C PRO A 568 -38.93 24.61 -10.01
N PHE A 569 -37.78 24.26 -9.44
CA PHE A 569 -36.48 24.16 -10.11
C PHE A 569 -36.30 22.89 -10.95
N LEU A 570 -37.14 21.86 -10.74
CA LEU A 570 -37.10 20.60 -11.51
C LEU A 570 -37.84 20.68 -12.85
N GLU A 571 -38.74 21.65 -13.04
CA GLU A 571 -39.53 21.82 -14.27
C GLU A 571 -38.67 22.23 -15.49
N LYS A 572 -37.55 22.94 -15.26
CA LYS A 572 -36.67 23.41 -16.33
C LYS A 572 -35.67 22.33 -16.77
N SER A 573 -35.42 22.23 -18.08
CA SER A 573 -34.45 21.29 -18.66
C SER A 573 -33.03 21.55 -18.13
N TYR A 574 -32.15 20.53 -18.06
CA TYR A 574 -30.76 20.75 -17.61
C TYR A 574 -29.99 21.70 -18.53
N ARG A 575 -30.30 21.65 -19.83
CA ARG A 575 -29.77 22.56 -20.84
C ARG A 575 -30.06 24.03 -20.50
N TYR A 576 -31.24 24.34 -19.98
CA TYR A 576 -31.57 25.70 -19.54
C TYR A 576 -30.56 26.22 -18.51
N TRP A 577 -30.29 25.43 -17.47
CA TRP A 577 -29.37 25.82 -16.39
C TRP A 577 -27.93 26.03 -16.86
N LEU A 578 -27.52 25.28 -17.89
CA LEU A 578 -26.15 25.28 -18.39
C LEU A 578 -25.91 26.29 -19.52
N LEU A 579 -26.90 26.60 -20.36
CA LEU A 579 -26.72 27.47 -21.55
C LEU A 579 -27.70 28.65 -21.62
N GLU A 580 -28.96 28.47 -21.25
CA GLU A 580 -30.06 29.41 -21.59
C GLU A 580 -30.52 30.24 -20.37
N ARG A 581 -29.85 30.10 -19.23
CA ARG A 581 -30.15 30.85 -18.01
C ARG A 581 -29.91 32.35 -18.24
N ASP A 582 -30.81 33.18 -17.75
CA ASP A 582 -30.67 34.62 -17.83
C ASP A 582 -29.34 35.09 -17.23
N GLU A 583 -28.66 36.00 -17.93
CA GLU A 583 -27.35 36.53 -17.57
C GLU A 583 -27.40 37.25 -16.21
N GLN A 584 -28.55 37.78 -15.80
CA GLN A 584 -28.74 38.48 -14.52
C GLN A 584 -28.56 37.58 -13.29
N GLU A 585 -28.85 36.28 -13.43
CA GLU A 585 -28.80 35.35 -12.31
C GLU A 585 -27.48 34.56 -12.22
N GLN A 586 -26.55 34.80 -13.15
CA GLN A 586 -25.29 34.07 -13.26
C GLN A 586 -24.21 34.70 -12.37
N PRO A 587 -23.52 33.92 -11.52
CA PRO A 587 -22.46 34.44 -10.66
C PRO A 587 -21.24 34.89 -11.50
N LEU A 588 -20.55 35.94 -11.03
CA LEU A 588 -19.27 36.37 -11.57
C LEU A 588 -18.22 35.29 -11.30
N ILE A 589 -17.59 34.77 -12.36
CA ILE A 589 -16.44 33.88 -12.24
C ILE A 589 -15.22 34.72 -12.53
N THR A 590 -14.49 35.06 -11.48
CA THR A 590 -13.43 36.06 -11.51
C THR A 590 -12.22 35.61 -12.32
N LEU A 591 -12.05 36.18 -13.51
CA LEU A 591 -10.75 36.28 -14.20
C LEU A 591 -10.05 37.56 -13.70
N GLU A 592 -9.59 37.54 -12.44
CA GLU A 592 -9.14 38.74 -11.73
C GLU A 592 -8.11 39.55 -12.52
N GLN A 593 -7.13 38.88 -13.14
CA GLN A 593 -6.08 39.52 -13.93
C GLN A 593 -6.61 40.21 -15.19
N THR A 594 -7.52 39.56 -15.93
CA THR A 594 -8.09 40.14 -17.15
C THR A 594 -9.05 41.28 -16.82
N LEU A 595 -9.82 41.13 -15.73
CA LEU A 595 -10.66 42.20 -15.21
C LEU A 595 -9.82 43.41 -14.84
N THR A 596 -8.72 43.25 -14.10
CA THR A 596 -7.84 44.37 -13.75
C THR A 596 -7.26 45.08 -14.97
N LEU A 597 -6.83 44.32 -15.99
CA LEU A 597 -6.29 44.89 -17.23
C LEU A 597 -7.31 45.71 -18.03
N ILE A 598 -8.61 45.43 -17.86
CA ILE A 598 -9.70 46.17 -18.50
C ILE A 598 -10.15 47.33 -17.60
N THR A 599 -10.29 47.11 -16.29
CA THR A 599 -10.80 48.11 -15.35
C THR A 599 -9.80 49.23 -15.09
N GLU A 600 -8.49 48.92 -15.00
CA GLU A 600 -7.47 49.91 -14.64
C GLU A 600 -7.34 51.05 -15.68
N PRO A 601 -7.28 50.80 -17.00
CA PRO A 601 -7.28 51.89 -17.99
C PRO A 601 -8.59 52.69 -17.98
N VAL A 602 -9.73 52.01 -17.84
CA VAL A 602 -11.05 52.65 -17.81
C VAL A 602 -11.19 53.54 -16.58
N SER A 603 -10.83 53.05 -15.39
CA SER A 603 -10.92 53.81 -14.14
C SER A 603 -9.97 55.00 -14.12
N ARG A 604 -8.71 54.82 -14.55
CA ARG A 604 -7.73 55.91 -14.66
C ARG A 604 -8.18 57.01 -15.60
N TRP A 605 -8.86 56.65 -16.70
CA TRP A 605 -9.43 57.61 -17.63
C TRP A 605 -10.61 58.37 -17.00
N PHE A 606 -11.51 57.69 -16.28
CA PHE A 606 -12.57 58.34 -15.50
C PHE A 606 -12.02 59.30 -14.44
N GLU A 607 -10.92 58.93 -13.77
CA GLU A 607 -10.19 59.76 -12.79
C GLU A 607 -9.38 60.91 -13.42
N GLY A 608 -9.14 60.87 -14.73
CA GLY A 608 -8.42 61.92 -15.48
C GLY A 608 -6.89 61.79 -15.51
N HIS A 609 -6.36 60.62 -15.16
CA HIS A 609 -4.92 60.35 -15.07
C HIS A 609 -4.26 59.92 -16.40
N GLN A 610 -5.03 59.46 -17.40
CA GLN A 610 -4.52 59.02 -18.72
C GLN A 610 -5.33 59.63 -19.88
N GLN A 611 -4.65 59.89 -21.01
CA GLN A 611 -5.24 60.43 -22.24
C GLN A 611 -5.67 59.36 -23.25
N ASP A 612 -5.25 58.10 -23.08
CA ASP A 612 -5.64 57.02 -23.99
C ASP A 612 -7.07 56.57 -23.69
N ASN A 613 -7.93 56.68 -24.70
CA ASN A 613 -9.37 56.50 -24.60
C ASN A 613 -9.89 55.33 -25.45
N VAL A 614 -9.02 54.42 -25.92
CA VAL A 614 -9.40 53.28 -26.76
C VAL A 614 -8.76 51.99 -26.24
N LEU A 615 -9.59 50.97 -26.04
CA LEU A 615 -9.20 49.63 -25.61
C LEU A 615 -9.79 48.58 -26.55
N LEU A 616 -8.97 47.63 -27.00
CA LEU A 616 -9.43 46.46 -27.74
C LEU A 616 -9.46 45.22 -26.85
N LEU A 617 -10.59 44.52 -26.81
CA LEU A 617 -10.73 43.19 -26.24
C LEU A 617 -10.92 42.16 -27.36
N HIS A 618 -9.95 41.27 -27.54
CA HIS A 618 -10.02 40.24 -28.58
C HIS A 618 -9.86 38.82 -28.02
N GLY A 619 -10.38 37.82 -28.73
CA GLY A 619 -10.29 36.43 -28.30
C GLY A 619 -11.15 35.47 -29.11
N GLU A 620 -10.95 34.17 -28.89
CA GLU A 620 -11.69 33.11 -29.58
C GLU A 620 -13.21 33.21 -29.36
N HIS A 621 -13.98 32.61 -30.26
CA HIS A 621 -15.43 32.47 -30.08
C HIS A 621 -15.69 31.61 -28.83
N GLY A 622 -16.68 31.97 -28.02
CA GLY A 622 -16.97 31.25 -26.78
C GLY A 622 -16.06 31.56 -25.59
N ALA A 623 -15.05 32.43 -25.71
CA ALA A 623 -14.16 32.81 -24.60
C ALA A 623 -14.83 33.64 -23.48
N GLY A 624 -16.05 34.15 -23.70
CA GLY A 624 -16.80 34.93 -22.70
C GLY A 624 -16.60 36.46 -22.74
N LYS A 625 -16.08 37.03 -23.84
CA LYS A 625 -15.81 38.48 -24.01
C LYS A 625 -17.00 39.38 -23.63
N THR A 626 -18.11 39.22 -24.34
CA THR A 626 -19.35 39.97 -24.16
C THR A 626 -19.89 39.81 -22.73
N HIS A 627 -19.87 38.58 -22.20
CA HIS A 627 -20.34 38.28 -20.85
C HIS A 627 -19.50 38.97 -19.78
N LEU A 628 -18.17 38.98 -19.93
CA LEU A 628 -17.23 39.64 -19.02
C LEU A 628 -17.50 41.15 -18.93
N ILE A 629 -17.65 41.83 -20.07
CA ILE A 629 -17.91 43.28 -20.09
C ILE A 629 -19.30 43.59 -19.51
N ARG A 630 -20.33 42.82 -19.86
CA ARG A 630 -21.67 43.01 -19.28
C ARG A 630 -21.67 42.86 -17.76
N GLN A 631 -20.94 41.88 -17.22
CA GLN A 631 -20.79 41.73 -15.77
C GLN A 631 -20.00 42.89 -15.13
N LEU A 632 -18.93 43.36 -15.78
CA LEU A 632 -18.10 44.47 -15.33
C LEU A 632 -18.89 45.79 -15.28
N VAL A 633 -19.68 46.09 -16.31
CA VAL A 633 -20.58 47.25 -16.35
C VAL A 633 -21.61 47.20 -15.22
N ARG A 634 -22.14 46.02 -14.89
CA ARG A 634 -23.08 45.85 -13.76
C ARG A 634 -22.45 46.16 -12.40
N HIS A 635 -21.19 45.77 -12.20
CA HIS A 635 -20.48 46.05 -10.94
C HIS A 635 -20.06 47.51 -10.80
N HIS A 636 -19.95 48.25 -11.92
CA HIS A 636 -19.63 49.67 -11.95
C HIS A 636 -20.81 50.51 -12.44
N SER A 637 -21.91 50.50 -11.69
CA SER A 637 -23.16 51.24 -12.02
C SER A 637 -23.00 52.76 -12.11
N GLN A 638 -21.84 53.30 -11.75
CA GLN A 638 -21.50 54.72 -11.82
C GLN A 638 -21.07 55.17 -13.22
N TRP A 639 -20.74 54.23 -14.11
CA TRP A 639 -20.31 54.56 -15.48
C TRP A 639 -21.52 54.74 -16.39
N LEU A 640 -21.55 55.84 -17.15
CA LEU A 640 -22.51 56.01 -18.23
C LEU A 640 -22.06 55.15 -19.42
N VAL A 641 -22.65 53.96 -19.55
CA VAL A 641 -22.27 52.98 -20.57
C VAL A 641 -23.28 52.94 -21.71
N GLN A 642 -22.77 53.00 -22.93
CA GLN A 642 -23.54 52.80 -24.16
C GLN A 642 -23.06 51.53 -24.85
N TRP A 643 -23.99 50.64 -25.16
CA TRP A 643 -23.69 49.38 -25.84
C TRP A 643 -24.13 49.45 -27.30
N MET A 644 -23.20 49.17 -28.21
CA MET A 644 -23.41 49.18 -29.65
C MET A 644 -23.04 47.81 -30.24
N ASP A 645 -24.02 47.13 -30.82
CA ASP A 645 -23.79 45.88 -31.55
C ASP A 645 -23.67 46.17 -33.06
N VAL A 646 -22.53 45.81 -33.66
CA VAL A 646 -22.32 46.00 -35.09
C VAL A 646 -23.17 45.01 -35.88
N ARG A 647 -24.11 45.54 -36.68
CA ARG A 647 -24.92 44.73 -37.61
C ARG A 647 -24.03 43.98 -38.59
N ALA A 648 -24.50 42.81 -39.03
CA ALA A 648 -23.68 41.92 -39.82
C ALA A 648 -23.30 42.51 -41.19
N LYS A 649 -21.99 42.56 -41.48
CA LYS A 649 -21.39 43.02 -42.75
C LYS A 649 -21.64 44.48 -43.12
N THR A 650 -21.59 45.39 -42.15
CA THR A 650 -21.46 46.84 -42.38
C THR A 650 -20.05 47.20 -42.86
N CYS A 651 -19.74 46.86 -44.12
CA CYS A 651 -18.40 46.97 -44.68
C CYS A 651 -18.14 48.28 -45.43
N THR A 652 -19.17 49.11 -45.66
CA THR A 652 -19.02 50.42 -46.34
C THR A 652 -18.79 51.54 -45.33
N SER A 653 -18.16 52.63 -45.77
CA SER A 653 -17.92 53.80 -44.91
C SER A 653 -19.20 54.55 -44.54
N GLU A 654 -20.19 54.58 -45.43
CA GLU A 654 -21.50 55.21 -45.19
C GLU A 654 -22.31 54.45 -44.13
N ASP A 655 -22.35 53.12 -44.19
CA ASP A 655 -23.07 52.30 -43.21
C ASP A 655 -22.50 52.46 -41.80
N VAL A 656 -21.17 52.58 -41.68
CA VAL A 656 -20.50 52.80 -40.39
C VAL A 656 -20.79 54.21 -39.86
N ARG A 657 -20.79 55.23 -40.72
CA ARG A 657 -21.19 56.59 -40.29
C ARG A 657 -22.64 56.63 -39.84
N LEU A 658 -23.55 56.02 -40.59
CA LEU A 658 -24.96 55.94 -40.22
C LEU A 658 -25.16 55.19 -38.89
N MET A 659 -24.42 54.10 -38.65
CA MET A 659 -24.46 53.38 -37.38
C MET A 659 -24.01 54.27 -36.20
N LEU A 660 -22.91 55.00 -36.38
CA LEU A 660 -22.38 55.91 -35.36
C LEU A 660 -23.33 57.09 -35.12
N GLU A 661 -23.88 57.70 -36.18
CA GLU A 661 -24.84 58.80 -36.10
C GLU A 661 -26.19 58.39 -35.50
N GLU A 662 -26.69 57.19 -35.81
CA GLU A 662 -27.92 56.63 -35.21
C GLU A 662 -27.76 56.47 -33.69
N HIS A 663 -26.56 56.09 -33.23
CA HIS A 663 -26.25 55.99 -31.80
C HIS A 663 -26.02 57.35 -31.13
N GLU A 664 -25.49 58.35 -31.85
CA GLU A 664 -25.36 59.72 -31.35
C GLU A 664 -26.71 60.45 -31.24
N LYS A 665 -27.69 60.17 -32.10
CA LYS A 665 -29.03 60.79 -32.06
C LYS A 665 -29.92 60.36 -30.89
N GLY A 666 -29.56 59.29 -30.18
CA GLY A 666 -30.29 58.81 -28.98
C GLY A 666 -29.96 59.56 -27.68
N LEU A 667 -29.20 60.66 -27.77
CA LEU A 667 -28.66 61.42 -26.64
C LEU A 667 -29.55 62.62 -26.26
N PRO A 668 -29.64 63.02 -24.98
CA PRO A 668 -30.22 64.31 -24.60
C PRO A 668 -29.38 65.48 -25.15
N ASP A 669 -30.06 66.55 -25.58
CA ASP A 669 -29.50 67.72 -26.29
C ASP A 669 -28.20 68.28 -25.67
N GLU A 670 -27.24 68.58 -26.55
CA GLU A 670 -25.92 69.15 -26.25
C GLU A 670 -25.93 70.62 -25.77
N SER A 671 -27.04 71.11 -25.24
CA SER A 671 -27.24 72.55 -24.97
C SER A 671 -26.60 73.07 -23.68
N ASN A 672 -26.06 72.21 -22.81
CA ASN A 672 -25.30 72.62 -21.62
C ASN A 672 -23.85 72.10 -21.74
N GLY A 673 -22.88 72.99 -21.94
CA GLY A 673 -21.48 72.72 -22.29
C GLY A 673 -20.61 71.93 -21.30
N GLN A 674 -21.15 70.94 -20.59
CA GLN A 674 -20.41 69.95 -19.81
C GLN A 674 -20.73 68.55 -20.32
N GLN A 675 -19.91 68.04 -21.24
CA GLN A 675 -19.99 66.65 -21.69
C GLN A 675 -19.53 65.71 -20.56
N GLU A 676 -20.46 64.92 -20.01
CA GLU A 676 -20.17 63.85 -19.07
C GLU A 676 -19.29 62.76 -19.73
N LYS A 677 -18.36 62.18 -18.96
CA LYS A 677 -17.50 61.08 -19.43
C LYS A 677 -18.34 59.81 -19.68
N ARG A 678 -18.20 59.21 -20.85
CA ARG A 678 -19.01 58.03 -21.27
C ARG A 678 -18.12 56.88 -21.73
N LEU A 679 -18.59 55.66 -21.50
CA LEU A 679 -17.98 54.42 -22.00
C LEU A 679 -18.83 53.86 -23.14
N VAL A 680 -18.29 53.83 -24.36
CA VAL A 680 -18.95 53.23 -25.53
C VAL A 680 -18.35 51.86 -25.78
N VAL A 681 -19.15 50.81 -25.64
CA VAL A 681 -18.79 49.44 -25.93
C VAL A 681 -19.27 49.08 -27.34
N ILE A 682 -18.34 48.73 -28.23
CA ILE A 682 -18.64 48.30 -29.60
C ILE A 682 -18.40 46.79 -29.69
N ASP A 683 -19.47 45.98 -29.73
CA ASP A 683 -19.37 44.53 -29.86
C ASP A 683 -19.53 44.06 -31.32
N GLN A 684 -18.98 42.88 -31.60
CA GLN A 684 -19.02 42.20 -32.89
C GLN A 684 -18.36 42.97 -34.05
N THR A 685 -17.28 43.70 -33.78
CA THR A 685 -16.58 44.50 -34.81
C THR A 685 -15.98 43.67 -35.95
N GLU A 686 -15.85 42.34 -35.81
CA GLU A 686 -15.55 41.43 -36.93
C GLU A 686 -16.54 41.54 -38.10
N ASN A 687 -17.75 42.06 -37.86
CA ASN A 687 -18.76 42.30 -38.88
C ASN A 687 -18.42 43.48 -39.80
N LEU A 688 -17.47 44.35 -39.45
CA LEU A 688 -17.00 45.43 -40.33
C LEU A 688 -16.11 44.93 -41.46
N LEU A 689 -15.67 43.67 -41.37
CA LEU A 689 -14.65 43.07 -42.21
C LEU A 689 -15.24 41.99 -43.13
N LEU A 690 -14.90 42.08 -44.42
CA LEU A 690 -14.97 40.97 -45.37
C LEU A 690 -13.61 40.86 -46.08
N ALA A 691 -13.01 39.67 -46.14
CA ALA A 691 -11.66 39.45 -46.65
C ALA A 691 -11.63 39.44 -48.19
N GLN A 692 -12.16 40.50 -48.80
CA GLN A 692 -12.21 40.73 -50.23
C GLN A 692 -11.75 42.17 -50.51
N THR A 693 -11.08 42.38 -51.64
CA THR A 693 -10.68 43.70 -52.12
C THR A 693 -11.88 44.64 -52.21
N GLY A 694 -11.80 45.82 -51.58
CA GLY A 694 -12.88 46.83 -51.57
C GLY A 694 -13.79 46.79 -50.34
N TYR A 695 -13.74 45.75 -49.51
CA TYR A 695 -14.62 45.60 -48.34
C TYR A 695 -13.94 45.94 -47.00
N PHE A 696 -12.92 46.79 -47.05
CA PHE A 696 -12.17 47.24 -45.87
C PHE A 696 -12.55 48.68 -45.42
N ASP A 697 -13.39 49.36 -46.20
CA ASP A 697 -13.69 50.78 -45.99
C ASP A 697 -14.41 51.04 -44.68
N GLY A 698 -15.27 50.12 -44.23
CA GLY A 698 -15.93 50.18 -42.92
C GLY A 698 -14.94 50.11 -41.74
N VAL A 699 -13.94 49.23 -41.82
CA VAL A 699 -12.87 49.15 -40.80
C VAL A 699 -12.02 50.42 -40.81
N ARG A 700 -11.68 50.95 -42.00
CA ARG A 700 -10.93 52.20 -42.14
C ARG A 700 -11.69 53.39 -41.55
N GLU A 701 -13.00 53.47 -41.78
CA GLU A 701 -13.84 54.53 -41.22
C GLU A 701 -13.93 54.42 -39.69
N LEU A 702 -14.08 53.20 -39.13
CA LEU A 702 -14.02 53.00 -37.68
C LEU A 702 -12.66 53.47 -37.13
N PHE A 703 -11.55 53.07 -37.76
CA PHE A 703 -10.22 53.48 -37.32
C PHE A 703 -10.02 54.99 -37.37
N LYS A 704 -10.54 55.64 -38.40
CA LYS A 704 -10.54 57.11 -38.53
C LYS A 704 -11.32 57.76 -37.39
N THR A 705 -12.49 57.23 -37.02
CA THR A 705 -13.28 57.73 -35.90
C THR A 705 -12.55 57.56 -34.56
N LEU A 706 -11.97 56.38 -34.31
CA LEU A 706 -11.20 56.11 -33.09
C LEU A 706 -9.96 57.01 -33.00
N HIS A 707 -9.33 57.33 -34.12
CA HIS A 707 -8.15 58.21 -34.17
C HIS A 707 -8.47 59.69 -33.88
N ARG A 708 -9.72 60.14 -34.10
CA ARG A 708 -10.15 61.53 -33.84
C ARG A 708 -10.20 61.90 -32.34
N ARG A 709 -10.00 60.93 -31.43
CA ARG A 709 -9.83 61.09 -29.96
C ARG A 709 -10.78 62.13 -29.32
N ASN A 710 -11.95 61.68 -28.87
CA ASN A 710 -12.84 62.50 -28.04
C ASN A 710 -12.48 62.38 -26.55
N PRO A 711 -12.17 63.49 -25.85
CA PRO A 711 -11.72 63.46 -24.45
C PRO A 711 -12.82 63.02 -23.47
N HIS A 712 -14.09 63.05 -23.89
CA HIS A 712 -15.26 62.67 -23.09
C HIS A 712 -15.79 61.26 -23.40
N VAL A 713 -15.20 60.53 -24.36
CA VAL A 713 -15.65 59.19 -24.75
C VAL A 713 -14.48 58.21 -24.68
N PHE A 714 -14.68 57.13 -23.92
CA PHE A 714 -13.80 55.97 -23.92
C PHE A 714 -14.42 54.85 -24.76
N TYR A 715 -13.70 54.35 -25.77
CA TYR A 715 -14.13 53.28 -26.64
C TYR A 715 -13.56 51.93 -26.18
N LEU A 716 -14.44 50.99 -25.88
CA LEU A 716 -14.10 49.59 -25.64
C LEU A 716 -14.59 48.76 -26.83
N VAL A 717 -13.67 48.32 -27.67
CA VAL A 717 -13.97 47.55 -28.88
C VAL A 717 -13.81 46.07 -28.59
N ILE A 718 -14.83 45.26 -28.87
CA ILE A 718 -14.79 43.80 -28.76
C ILE A 718 -14.69 43.21 -30.17
N MET A 719 -13.71 42.34 -30.37
CA MET A 719 -13.45 41.71 -31.67
C MET A 719 -13.17 40.21 -31.54
N HIS A 720 -13.49 39.45 -32.58
CA HIS A 720 -13.04 38.07 -32.72
C HIS A 720 -11.52 37.97 -32.99
N GLY A 721 -10.83 37.07 -32.28
CA GLY A 721 -9.36 36.94 -32.32
C GLY A 721 -8.77 36.68 -33.71
N PRO A 722 -9.23 35.64 -34.45
CA PRO A 722 -8.83 35.41 -35.84
C PRO A 722 -9.02 36.61 -36.76
N SER A 723 -10.12 37.36 -36.61
CA SER A 723 -10.37 38.58 -37.38
C SER A 723 -9.36 39.67 -37.04
N TRP A 724 -9.03 39.85 -35.76
CA TRP A 724 -8.01 40.79 -35.32
C TRP A 724 -6.62 40.45 -35.85
N HIS A 725 -6.21 39.17 -35.78
CA HIS A 725 -4.93 38.72 -36.33
C HIS A 725 -4.83 38.94 -37.84
N TYR A 726 -5.94 38.72 -38.55
CA TYR A 726 -6.04 39.04 -39.97
C TYR A 726 -5.85 40.55 -40.22
N LEU A 727 -6.54 41.41 -39.46
CA LEU A 727 -6.41 42.87 -39.57
C LEU A 727 -5.00 43.37 -39.25
N CYS A 728 -4.34 42.85 -38.22
CA CYS A 728 -2.95 43.22 -37.91
C CYS A 728 -1.99 42.95 -39.07
N ARG A 729 -2.27 41.94 -39.91
CA ARG A 729 -1.46 41.63 -41.09
C ARG A 729 -1.74 42.54 -42.26
N VAL A 730 -3.02 42.87 -42.47
CA VAL A 730 -3.45 43.77 -43.55
C VAL A 730 -3.03 45.21 -43.25
N PHE A 731 -3.21 45.67 -42.01
CA PHE A 731 -3.04 47.08 -41.64
C PHE A 731 -1.76 47.39 -40.85
N ARG A 732 -0.98 46.40 -40.42
CA ARG A 732 0.30 46.49 -39.65
C ARG A 732 0.41 47.60 -38.60
N HIS A 733 0.50 48.88 -38.99
CA HIS A 733 0.69 50.04 -38.11
C HIS A 733 -0.42 51.10 -38.24
N GLU A 734 -1.45 50.85 -39.07
CA GLU A 734 -2.56 51.78 -39.35
C GLU A 734 -3.75 51.62 -38.40
N HIS A 735 -3.65 50.79 -37.34
CA HIS A 735 -4.74 50.59 -36.38
C HIS A 735 -4.62 51.52 -35.14
N PRO A 736 -5.74 51.99 -34.57
CA PRO A 736 -5.75 53.00 -33.51
C PRO A 736 -5.50 52.45 -32.09
N PHE A 737 -5.35 51.13 -31.92
CA PHE A 737 -5.30 50.49 -30.62
C PHE A 737 -3.90 50.51 -29.99
N THR A 738 -3.73 51.28 -28.92
CA THR A 738 -2.51 51.27 -28.07
C THR A 738 -2.55 50.11 -27.07
N HIS A 739 -3.73 49.84 -26.51
CA HIS A 739 -3.96 48.78 -25.53
C HIS A 739 -4.87 47.70 -26.13
N ALA A 740 -4.33 46.51 -26.36
CA ALA A 740 -5.07 45.34 -26.81
C ALA A 740 -4.96 44.23 -25.75
N VAL A 741 -6.10 43.82 -25.21
CA VAL A 741 -6.24 42.75 -24.22
C VAL A 741 -6.73 41.50 -24.91
N SER A 742 -5.92 40.44 -24.87
CA SER A 742 -6.32 39.11 -25.33
C SER A 742 -7.03 38.37 -24.20
N MET A 743 -8.20 37.79 -24.48
CA MET A 743 -8.84 36.85 -23.55
C MET A 743 -7.96 35.62 -23.37
N PRO A 744 -7.56 35.29 -22.14
CA PRO A 744 -6.81 34.07 -21.87
C PRO A 744 -7.72 32.85 -22.01
N ARG A 745 -7.10 31.69 -22.24
CA ARG A 745 -7.76 30.39 -22.11
C ARG A 745 -8.02 30.12 -20.63
N TRP A 746 -9.19 29.60 -20.31
CA TRP A 746 -9.57 29.32 -18.93
C TRP A 746 -8.74 28.17 -18.36
N THR A 747 -8.53 28.19 -17.05
CA THR A 747 -7.88 27.09 -16.32
C THR A 747 -8.89 26.01 -15.92
N ALA A 748 -8.44 24.78 -15.70
CA ALA A 748 -9.31 23.68 -15.28
C ALA A 748 -10.12 23.99 -14.01
N SER A 749 -9.58 24.78 -13.09
CA SER A 749 -10.26 25.22 -11.87
C SER A 749 -11.36 26.27 -12.15
N GLU A 750 -11.13 27.21 -13.07
CA GLU A 750 -12.14 28.18 -13.51
C GLU A 750 -13.29 27.49 -14.25
N MET A 751 -13.01 26.55 -15.15
CA MET A 751 -14.05 25.74 -15.81
C MET A 751 -14.86 24.92 -14.82
N ARG A 752 -14.19 24.32 -13.84
CA ARG A 752 -14.87 23.62 -12.75
C ARG A 752 -15.80 24.56 -11.98
N LYS A 753 -15.35 25.76 -11.62
CA LYS A 753 -16.20 26.78 -10.97
C LYS A 753 -17.41 27.16 -11.84
N LEU A 754 -17.22 27.34 -13.15
CA LEU A 754 -18.30 27.64 -14.09
C LEU A 754 -19.36 26.55 -14.11
N ILE A 755 -18.94 25.31 -14.32
CA ILE A 755 -19.86 24.19 -14.49
C ILE A 755 -20.56 23.86 -13.17
N LEU A 756 -19.81 23.81 -12.06
CA LEU A 756 -20.39 23.52 -10.76
C LEU A 756 -21.32 24.64 -10.29
N SER A 757 -21.00 25.92 -10.53
CA SER A 757 -21.91 27.02 -10.16
C SER A 757 -23.25 26.93 -10.91
N ARG A 758 -23.22 26.61 -12.22
CA ARG A 758 -24.44 26.37 -13.03
C ARG A 758 -25.16 25.08 -12.63
N HIS A 759 -24.42 24.02 -12.30
CA HIS A 759 -25.00 22.77 -11.81
C HIS A 759 -25.67 22.93 -10.44
N HIS A 760 -25.04 23.60 -9.48
CA HIS A 760 -25.62 23.85 -8.15
C HIS A 760 -26.91 24.67 -8.22
N ALA A 761 -27.01 25.60 -9.17
CA ALA A 761 -28.24 26.35 -9.42
C ALA A 761 -29.43 25.44 -9.81
N SER A 762 -29.16 24.29 -10.44
CA SER A 762 -30.19 23.31 -10.82
C SER A 762 -30.71 22.45 -9.65
N ARG A 763 -30.06 22.47 -8.48
CA ARG A 763 -30.36 21.63 -7.30
C ARG A 763 -30.43 20.10 -7.57
N ARG A 764 -29.91 19.66 -8.71
CA ARG A 764 -29.78 18.24 -9.06
C ARG A 764 -28.54 17.64 -8.38
N LYS A 765 -28.53 16.33 -8.21
CA LYS A 765 -27.39 15.60 -7.64
C LYS A 765 -26.44 15.18 -8.76
N LEU A 766 -25.15 15.40 -8.57
CA LEU A 766 -24.10 15.02 -9.51
C LEU A 766 -23.61 13.61 -9.23
N GLN A 767 -23.66 12.73 -10.23
CA GLN A 767 -23.08 11.40 -10.18
C GLN A 767 -22.18 11.15 -11.40
N TYR A 768 -21.17 10.29 -11.24
CA TYR A 768 -20.26 9.91 -12.32
C TYR A 768 -20.49 8.45 -12.67
N ASP A 769 -20.45 8.11 -13.96
CA ASP A 769 -20.68 6.76 -14.47
C ASP A 769 -19.63 5.75 -13.91
N ASP A 770 -20.07 4.54 -13.57
CA ASP A 770 -19.22 3.46 -13.04
C ASP A 770 -18.14 3.03 -14.06
N LEU A 771 -18.41 3.18 -15.36
CA LEU A 771 -17.40 2.97 -16.41
C LEU A 771 -16.27 4.01 -16.36
N LEU A 772 -16.58 5.25 -15.98
CA LEU A 772 -15.56 6.27 -15.71
C LEU A 772 -14.74 5.94 -14.47
N LEU A 773 -15.41 5.55 -13.40
CA LEU A 773 -14.76 5.19 -12.15
C LEU A 773 -13.83 3.99 -12.34
N SER A 774 -14.19 3.04 -13.21
CA SER A 774 -13.37 1.85 -13.51
C SER A 774 -12.27 2.10 -14.55
N ALA A 775 -12.53 2.83 -15.64
CA ALA A 775 -11.50 3.16 -16.65
C ALA A 775 -10.45 4.14 -16.08
N MET A 776 -10.86 5.06 -15.21
CA MET A 776 -9.94 5.99 -14.55
C MET A 776 -9.29 5.39 -13.29
N ALA A 777 -9.62 4.16 -12.86
CA ALA A 777 -9.03 3.50 -11.68
C ALA A 777 -7.67 2.82 -11.91
N GLY A 778 -7.03 3.03 -13.07
CA GLY A 778 -5.70 2.47 -13.38
C GLY A 778 -4.55 2.99 -12.49
N THR A 779 -4.77 4.05 -11.71
CA THR A 779 -3.78 4.62 -10.78
C THR A 779 -4.44 4.97 -9.44
N GLU A 780 -3.71 4.73 -8.35
CA GLU A 780 -4.14 4.52 -6.95
C GLU A 780 -4.96 5.62 -6.23
N ALA A 781 -5.52 6.61 -6.92
CA ALA A 781 -6.33 7.67 -6.31
C ALA A 781 -7.84 7.38 -6.46
N SER A 782 -8.37 6.50 -5.61
CA SER A 782 -9.82 6.20 -5.55
C SER A 782 -10.55 7.11 -4.54
N SER A 783 -10.66 8.39 -4.87
CA SER A 783 -11.64 9.27 -4.23
C SER A 783 -12.56 9.84 -5.31
N PHE A 784 -13.84 10.01 -4.97
CA PHE A 784 -14.79 10.78 -5.79
C PHE A 784 -14.20 12.12 -6.24
N ARG A 785 -13.36 12.75 -5.39
CA ARG A 785 -12.60 13.99 -5.70
C ARG A 785 -11.51 13.82 -6.74
N ALA A 786 -10.83 12.66 -6.79
CA ALA A 786 -9.83 12.35 -7.80
C ALA A 786 -10.49 12.07 -9.16
N ALA A 787 -11.63 11.38 -9.17
CA ALA A 787 -12.43 11.20 -10.38
C ALA A 787 -12.96 12.54 -10.90
N ASP A 788 -13.54 13.34 -10.03
CA ASP A 788 -14.02 14.70 -10.29
C ASP A 788 -12.92 15.61 -10.88
N THR A 789 -11.74 15.65 -10.26
CA THR A 789 -10.59 16.41 -10.78
C THR A 789 -10.12 15.90 -12.14
N ARG A 790 -10.12 14.58 -12.38
CA ARG A 790 -9.73 14.01 -13.67
C ARG A 790 -10.76 14.29 -14.76
N VAL A 791 -12.06 14.24 -14.46
CA VAL A 791 -13.12 14.59 -15.42
C VAL A 791 -12.98 16.05 -15.84
N PHE A 792 -12.77 16.98 -14.89
CA PHE A 792 -12.57 18.39 -15.24
C PHE A 792 -11.25 18.66 -15.98
N ASN A 793 -10.18 17.93 -15.67
CA ASN A 793 -8.93 18.03 -16.43
C ASN A 793 -9.11 17.50 -17.86
N LEU A 794 -9.77 16.35 -18.03
CA LEU A 794 -10.10 15.82 -19.35
C LEU A 794 -11.01 16.78 -20.11
N LEU A 795 -12.03 17.34 -19.46
CA LEU A 795 -12.92 18.33 -20.05
C LEU A 795 -12.15 19.58 -20.49
N TRP A 796 -11.18 20.04 -19.71
CA TRP A 796 -10.29 21.14 -20.07
C TRP A 796 -9.41 20.82 -21.28
N GLU A 797 -8.79 19.64 -21.31
CA GLU A 797 -7.99 19.18 -22.46
C GLU A 797 -8.85 19.09 -23.74
N LEU A 798 -10.06 18.56 -23.60
CA LEU A 798 -11.02 18.45 -24.70
C LEU A 798 -11.63 19.80 -25.09
N SER A 799 -11.77 20.75 -24.18
CA SER A 799 -12.30 22.08 -24.50
C SER A 799 -11.23 23.06 -25.01
N GLY A 800 -9.94 22.79 -24.74
CA GLY A 800 -8.85 23.71 -25.04
C GLY A 800 -8.90 24.98 -24.19
N GLY A 801 -9.60 24.96 -23.05
CA GLY A 801 -9.81 26.14 -22.20
C GLY A 801 -10.90 27.11 -22.67
N ASN A 802 -11.77 26.67 -23.59
CA ASN A 802 -12.92 27.45 -24.05
C ASN A 802 -14.19 27.10 -23.24
N PRO A 803 -14.83 28.06 -22.54
CA PRO A 803 -15.95 27.76 -21.66
C PRO A 803 -17.24 27.37 -22.42
N GLU A 804 -17.53 27.95 -23.59
CA GLU A 804 -18.70 27.55 -24.40
C GLU A 804 -18.57 26.08 -24.85
N MET A 805 -17.38 25.71 -25.33
CA MET A 805 -17.04 24.32 -25.69
C MET A 805 -17.18 23.37 -24.50
N ALA A 806 -16.65 23.75 -23.33
CA ALA A 806 -16.71 22.94 -22.12
C ALA A 806 -18.16 22.67 -21.68
N LEU A 807 -19.05 23.66 -21.76
CA LEU A 807 -20.47 23.50 -21.44
C LEU A 807 -21.17 22.54 -22.41
N HIS A 808 -20.86 22.63 -23.70
CA HIS A 808 -21.42 21.71 -24.69
C HIS A 808 -20.91 20.27 -24.54
N LEU A 809 -19.61 20.07 -24.27
CA LEU A 809 -19.03 18.76 -23.99
C LEU A 809 -19.62 18.15 -22.72
N TRP A 810 -19.85 18.96 -21.69
CA TRP A 810 -20.49 18.54 -20.45
C TRP A 810 -21.94 18.11 -20.69
N LEU A 811 -22.71 18.89 -21.45
CA LEU A 811 -24.09 18.54 -21.81
C LEU A 811 -24.18 17.27 -22.65
N GLY A 812 -23.24 17.07 -23.59
CA GLY A 812 -23.18 15.85 -24.40
C GLY A 812 -22.80 14.60 -23.57
N ALA A 813 -22.11 14.79 -22.45
CA ALA A 813 -21.73 13.72 -21.53
C ALA A 813 -22.77 13.45 -20.42
N ALA A 814 -23.78 14.32 -20.26
CA ALA A 814 -24.75 14.23 -19.18
C ALA A 814 -25.95 13.35 -19.60
N SER A 815 -26.19 12.29 -18.84
CA SER A 815 -27.42 11.51 -18.82
C SER A 815 -28.31 11.94 -17.65
N TYR A 816 -29.63 11.86 -17.81
CA TYR A 816 -30.60 12.34 -16.83
C TYR A 816 -31.45 11.18 -16.31
N GLU A 817 -31.36 10.90 -15.01
CA GLU A 817 -32.19 9.93 -14.30
C GLU A 817 -32.93 10.64 -13.15
N GLY A 818 -34.05 11.29 -13.49
CA GLY A 818 -34.86 12.03 -12.51
C GLY A 818 -34.11 13.20 -11.87
N ARG A 819 -33.73 13.06 -10.58
CA ARG A 819 -32.98 14.08 -9.83
C ARG A 819 -31.46 13.95 -9.96
N ASP A 820 -31.00 12.80 -10.44
CA ASP A 820 -29.59 12.50 -10.59
C ASP A 820 -29.14 12.82 -12.04
N VAL A 821 -28.04 13.56 -12.15
CA VAL A 821 -27.34 13.80 -13.41
C VAL A 821 -26.10 12.91 -13.39
N VAL A 822 -26.11 11.89 -14.24
CA VAL A 822 -24.99 10.94 -14.39
C VAL A 822 -24.11 11.42 -15.53
N ILE A 823 -22.83 11.62 -15.28
CA ILE A 823 -21.89 12.10 -16.28
C ILE A 823 -21.02 10.95 -16.77
N ALA A 824 -21.05 10.75 -18.08
CA ALA A 824 -20.19 9.83 -18.82
C ALA A 824 -18.91 10.52 -19.31
N LEU A 825 -18.03 9.79 -19.99
CA LEU A 825 -16.77 10.36 -20.51
C LEU A 825 -17.08 11.40 -21.59
N PRO A 826 -16.67 12.66 -21.43
CA PRO A 826 -16.78 13.63 -22.52
C PRO A 826 -15.92 13.16 -23.68
N GLN A 827 -16.47 13.20 -24.89
CA GLN A 827 -15.76 12.83 -26.12
C GLN A 827 -15.95 13.93 -27.16
N ARG A 828 -14.88 14.21 -27.90
CA ARG A 828 -15.00 15.03 -29.11
C ARG A 828 -15.65 14.22 -30.22
N PRO A 829 -16.44 14.86 -31.10
CA PRO A 829 -16.91 14.19 -32.30
C PRO A 829 -15.72 13.69 -33.13
N ALA A 830 -15.88 12.54 -33.78
CA ALA A 830 -14.82 11.92 -34.55
C ALA A 830 -14.40 12.81 -35.73
N ALA A 831 -13.12 13.24 -35.74
CA ALA A 831 -12.59 14.13 -36.77
C ALA A 831 -12.31 13.44 -38.12
N THR A 832 -12.77 12.21 -38.33
CA THR A 832 -12.59 11.44 -39.57
C THR A 832 -13.20 12.19 -40.76
N PHE A 833 -14.37 12.79 -40.58
CA PHE A 833 -15.02 13.61 -41.60
C PHE A 833 -14.16 14.81 -42.04
N LEU A 834 -13.48 15.49 -41.11
CA LEU A 834 -12.60 16.62 -41.46
C LEU A 834 -11.42 16.19 -42.34
N SER A 835 -10.94 14.95 -42.17
CA SER A 835 -9.85 14.43 -43.01
C SER A 835 -10.27 14.09 -44.44
N SER A 836 -11.56 13.81 -44.67
CA SER A 836 -12.11 13.59 -46.02
C SER A 836 -12.44 14.89 -46.77
N LEU A 837 -12.36 16.06 -46.12
CA LEU A 837 -12.66 17.34 -46.76
C LEU A 837 -11.61 17.72 -47.80
N SER A 838 -12.09 18.20 -48.94
CA SER A 838 -11.26 18.79 -50.01
C SER A 838 -10.56 20.08 -49.53
N LEU A 839 -9.58 20.55 -50.30
CA LEU A 839 -8.89 21.80 -50.02
C LEU A 839 -9.86 23.00 -50.06
N ASP A 840 -10.78 23.01 -51.03
CA ASP A 840 -11.82 24.03 -51.19
C ASP A 840 -12.71 24.13 -49.95
N ALA A 841 -13.10 22.97 -49.40
CA ALA A 841 -13.85 22.93 -48.14
C ALA A 841 -13.05 23.48 -46.95
N CYS A 842 -11.73 23.27 -46.93
CA CYS A 842 -10.87 23.89 -45.91
C CYS A 842 -10.81 25.42 -46.05
N PHE A 843 -10.84 25.99 -47.26
CA PHE A 843 -10.92 27.44 -47.46
C PHE A 843 -12.26 28.02 -47.00
N ILE A 844 -13.37 27.30 -47.24
CA ILE A 844 -14.69 27.68 -46.73
C ILE A 844 -14.71 27.69 -45.20
N LEU A 845 -14.17 26.64 -44.56
CA LEU A 845 -14.05 26.60 -43.10
C LEU A 845 -13.11 27.68 -42.55
N LEU A 846 -12.01 27.99 -43.24
CA LEU A 846 -11.11 29.07 -42.87
C LEU A 846 -11.82 30.43 -42.91
N ALA A 847 -12.62 30.70 -43.96
CA ALA A 847 -13.41 31.92 -44.06
C ALA A 847 -14.42 32.03 -42.89
N LEU A 848 -15.06 30.93 -42.50
CA LEU A 848 -15.95 30.90 -41.32
C LEU A 848 -15.20 31.11 -40.00
N VAL A 849 -13.98 30.57 -39.84
CA VAL A 849 -13.15 30.83 -38.66
C VAL A 849 -12.75 32.31 -38.60
N THR A 850 -12.34 32.91 -39.72
CA THR A 850 -11.89 34.31 -39.74
C THR A 850 -13.03 35.29 -39.56
N HIS A 851 -14.22 35.03 -40.11
CA HIS A 851 -15.35 35.97 -40.07
C HIS A 851 -16.44 35.61 -39.06
N LYS A 852 -16.33 34.49 -38.35
CA LYS A 852 -17.29 33.94 -37.36
C LYS A 852 -18.68 33.58 -37.90
N ALA A 853 -19.28 34.40 -38.76
CA ALA A 853 -20.59 34.20 -39.36
C ALA A 853 -20.63 34.74 -40.80
N LEU A 854 -21.07 33.91 -41.76
CA LEU A 854 -21.19 34.29 -43.17
C LEU A 854 -22.44 33.70 -43.83
N ASN A 855 -22.96 34.41 -44.83
CA ASN A 855 -23.97 33.89 -45.76
C ASN A 855 -23.34 33.14 -46.93
N HIS A 856 -24.16 32.39 -47.69
CA HIS A 856 -23.72 31.62 -48.85
C HIS A 856 -23.07 32.51 -49.94
N GLU A 857 -23.65 33.67 -50.24
CA GLU A 857 -23.07 34.66 -51.16
C GLU A 857 -21.74 35.23 -50.65
N GLU A 858 -21.70 35.62 -49.36
CA GLU A 858 -20.49 36.16 -48.71
C GLU A 858 -19.34 35.13 -48.70
N LEU A 859 -19.66 33.84 -48.52
CA LEU A 859 -18.69 32.75 -48.58
C LEU A 859 -18.12 32.56 -49.98
N ALA A 860 -18.97 32.56 -51.01
CA ALA A 860 -18.53 32.46 -52.40
C ALA A 860 -17.64 33.65 -52.78
N LEU A 861 -17.98 34.85 -52.30
CA LEU A 861 -17.19 36.07 -52.49
C LEU A 861 -15.81 36.01 -51.83
N VAL A 862 -15.71 35.56 -50.57
CA VAL A 862 -14.43 35.48 -49.84
C VAL A 862 -13.54 34.35 -50.36
N THR A 863 -14.13 33.22 -50.70
CA THR A 863 -13.37 32.03 -51.14
C THR A 863 -13.10 32.00 -52.64
N THR A 864 -13.77 32.85 -53.42
CA THR A 864 -13.76 32.85 -54.91
C THR A 864 -14.24 31.54 -55.54
N LEU A 865 -14.96 30.72 -54.78
CA LEU A 865 -15.53 29.45 -55.23
C LEU A 865 -16.93 29.65 -55.82
N SER A 866 -17.40 28.69 -56.63
CA SER A 866 -18.77 28.72 -57.15
C SER A 866 -19.80 28.53 -56.03
N LEU A 867 -20.95 29.21 -56.15
CA LEU A 867 -22.06 29.10 -55.19
C LEU A 867 -22.48 27.64 -54.96
N LEU A 868 -22.54 26.84 -56.02
CA LEU A 868 -22.87 25.42 -55.95
C LEU A 868 -21.87 24.62 -55.08
N SER A 869 -20.58 24.88 -55.22
CA SER A 869 -19.53 24.20 -54.43
C SER A 869 -19.63 24.56 -52.95
N VAL A 870 -19.93 25.84 -52.66
CA VAL A 870 -20.17 26.32 -51.29
C VAL A 870 -21.40 25.63 -50.71
N GLU A 871 -22.54 25.61 -51.40
CA GLU A 871 -23.77 24.98 -50.91
C GLU A 871 -23.60 23.48 -50.67
N GLN A 872 -22.96 22.74 -51.59
CA GLN A 872 -22.69 21.32 -51.42
C GLN A 872 -21.81 21.04 -50.19
N THR A 873 -20.74 21.84 -50.03
CA THR A 873 -19.84 21.71 -48.88
C THR A 873 -20.53 22.05 -47.57
N MET A 874 -21.33 23.11 -47.54
CA MET A 874 -22.05 23.55 -46.35
C MET A 874 -23.16 22.59 -45.96
N THR A 875 -23.86 21.99 -46.93
CA THR A 875 -24.85 20.94 -46.69
C THR A 875 -24.18 19.70 -46.08
N ALA A 876 -23.07 19.25 -46.66
CA ALA A 876 -22.30 18.14 -46.09
C ALA A 876 -21.78 18.44 -44.67
N CYS A 877 -21.39 19.68 -44.39
CA CYS A 877 -20.98 20.12 -43.06
C CYS A 877 -22.15 20.25 -42.07
N LEU A 878 -23.34 20.60 -42.55
CA LEU A 878 -24.57 20.66 -41.73
C LEU A 878 -25.04 19.26 -41.35
N ASP A 879 -25.04 18.32 -42.30
CA ASP A 879 -25.44 16.92 -42.06
C ASP A 879 -24.58 16.24 -40.99
N GLN A 880 -23.29 16.61 -40.94
CA GLN A 880 -22.33 16.13 -39.93
C GLN A 880 -22.32 16.98 -38.64
N GLY A 881 -23.10 18.06 -38.59
CA GLY A 881 -23.20 18.98 -37.45
C GLY A 881 -21.97 19.88 -37.23
N VAL A 882 -21.05 19.97 -38.19
CA VAL A 882 -19.86 20.83 -38.13
C VAL A 882 -20.25 22.30 -38.12
N VAL A 883 -21.31 22.64 -38.87
CA VAL A 883 -21.84 24.00 -38.98
C VAL A 883 -23.30 24.02 -38.56
N ARG A 884 -23.71 25.11 -37.92
CA ARG A 884 -25.11 25.44 -37.60
C ARG A 884 -25.52 26.74 -38.29
N THR A 885 -26.81 26.87 -38.57
CA THR A 885 -27.42 28.13 -39.03
C THR A 885 -27.92 28.92 -37.83
N ASP A 886 -27.63 30.22 -37.81
CA ASP A 886 -28.18 31.16 -36.82
C ASP A 886 -29.65 31.50 -37.11
N ALA A 887 -30.34 32.16 -36.17
CA ALA A 887 -31.72 32.62 -36.36
C ALA A 887 -31.88 33.54 -37.60
N GLY A 888 -30.81 34.24 -38.00
CA GLY A 888 -30.76 35.07 -39.21
C GLY A 888 -30.28 34.34 -40.47
N GLY A 889 -30.27 33.00 -40.51
CA GLY A 889 -29.89 32.21 -41.68
C GLY A 889 -28.39 32.18 -42.02
N ARG A 890 -27.53 32.80 -41.18
CA ARG A 890 -26.07 32.84 -41.34
C ARG A 890 -25.42 31.56 -40.84
N TRP A 891 -24.39 31.10 -41.55
CA TRP A 891 -23.63 29.90 -41.20
C TRP A 891 -22.57 30.19 -40.13
N ARG A 892 -22.47 29.33 -39.12
CA ARG A 892 -21.48 29.40 -38.04
C ARG A 892 -20.96 28.02 -37.68
N ILE A 893 -19.68 27.93 -37.33
CA ILE A 893 -19.11 26.67 -36.83
C ILE A 893 -19.77 26.32 -35.48
N THR A 894 -20.19 25.07 -35.34
CA THR A 894 -20.74 24.56 -34.08
C THR A 894 -19.65 24.58 -33.01
N PRO A 895 -19.93 25.06 -31.77
CA PRO A 895 -18.92 25.17 -30.72
C PRO A 895 -18.13 23.87 -30.50
N LEU A 896 -18.80 22.71 -30.50
CA LEU A 896 -18.21 21.37 -30.39
C LEU A 896 -17.12 21.04 -31.42
N TRP A 897 -17.23 21.61 -32.62
CA TRP A 897 -16.33 21.37 -33.74
C TRP A 897 -15.23 22.41 -33.88
N TYR A 898 -15.39 23.59 -33.27
CA TYR A 898 -14.49 24.74 -33.45
C TYR A 898 -13.01 24.39 -33.18
N GLY A 899 -12.70 23.74 -32.05
CA GLY A 899 -11.34 23.31 -31.73
C GLY A 899 -10.77 22.27 -32.70
N SER A 900 -11.60 21.33 -33.14
CA SER A 900 -11.22 20.29 -34.11
C SER A 900 -10.95 20.88 -35.50
N VAL A 901 -11.77 21.84 -35.94
CA VAL A 901 -11.61 22.57 -37.20
C VAL A 901 -10.32 23.39 -37.19
N ILE A 902 -10.07 24.18 -36.14
CA ILE A 902 -8.82 24.95 -36.01
C ILE A 902 -7.60 24.04 -36.01
N THR A 903 -7.62 22.94 -35.26
CA THR A 903 -6.51 21.98 -35.23
C THR A 903 -6.27 21.36 -36.61
N HIS A 904 -7.35 21.03 -37.34
CA HIS A 904 -7.26 20.49 -38.70
C HIS A 904 -6.66 21.52 -39.69
N LEU A 905 -7.14 22.76 -39.67
CA LEU A 905 -6.64 23.83 -40.53
C LEU A 905 -5.20 24.22 -40.17
N SER A 906 -4.83 24.20 -38.89
CA SER A 906 -3.46 24.44 -38.42
C SER A 906 -2.51 23.33 -38.90
N ARG A 907 -2.90 22.06 -38.87
CA ARG A 907 -2.11 20.96 -39.45
C ARG A 907 -1.85 21.11 -40.95
N LYS A 908 -2.77 21.76 -41.67
CA LYS A 908 -2.62 22.12 -43.09
C LYS A 908 -1.92 23.47 -43.30
N ASN A 909 -1.40 24.10 -42.24
CA ASN A 909 -0.78 25.42 -42.24
C ASN A 909 -1.68 26.55 -42.81
N MET A 910 -3.01 26.42 -42.69
CA MET A 910 -3.98 27.39 -43.21
C MET A 910 -4.40 28.43 -42.17
N VAL A 911 -4.32 28.09 -40.88
CA VAL A 911 -4.55 29.03 -39.77
C VAL A 911 -3.21 29.39 -39.15
N TYR A 912 -2.99 30.68 -38.96
CA TYR A 912 -1.86 31.18 -38.22
C TYR A 912 -2.26 31.34 -36.75
N SER A 913 -1.74 30.45 -35.91
CA SER A 913 -1.86 30.54 -34.45
C SER A 913 -0.88 31.56 -33.87
#